data_AF-A0A238VFE4-F1
#
_entry.id   AF-A0A238VFE4-F1
#
_cell.length_a   1.000
_cell.length_b   1.000
_cell.length_c   1.000
_cell.angle_alpha   90.00
_cell.angle_beta   90.00
_cell.angle_gamma   90.00
#
_symmetry.space_group_name_H-M   'P 1'
#
loop_
_entity.id
_entity.type
_entity.pdbx_description
1 polymer ?
#
loop_
_entity_poly.entity_id
_entity_poly.type
_entity_poly.pdbx_seq_one_letter_code
_entity_poly.pdbx_strand_id
1 'polypeptide(L)'
;MGANCFAQSGDWNPSGANTSHPRTLLRQTDLAAVRASLVATGSAYTLYSGLFASVSGTLPAGNATSDERRARATFAKNAAFVLLLNRKPEGVGSVTPLSEAEQTALLQHAQTALETCNTAVEAFASFSGATYTQWQWRSKELLDYLIAYDLLRGAGVPVTTLGAATGRLQEFAGNLYAQSNRPFLGVGFYANVKNNHTLMTAAALGMAAIVLNDVVSTDPNRQPSNWINAGMYHIDNVLWEDAKRQSDPATVAGYAEGPYYFKYAFLNCLPFFRAMGNFLPAGSLPYTYGNTTRSIPNPYYDARYNRLYEWITAILMPDGRFPALEDSYIDMGMPELALTGNPRYVRPLALSHLSTSQLTTLTAQLRDVTVDMRAAYLAANVVPTASAAPALTALPQSGNLIFRSGADTLATYLHVYGKNGAALENSGGHNQGDASSFILHAYGQLLALDAGYLSYNRRNEVGNATNHNLLLVDGAGPLIGTTGAANDAPASIQNTFQTPQLAYGEVQTTYRQATIIRKTLFVRNTYFLLTDAITAPSEHTYTWQLHGYGLENGTAATGTFSGNLAAGEGTWLKNGVHLQAHVTATGNATTYDTATGSHELTYETPESHTTLLARKSGANTTQFLAALYPYTTTAPRISTTSTATTAGLVTQSGFTDVAFAQADTVLTSTTSALPESVQADGLVNFYSVDATGGFAQLFLQEGTTLLYGAATVVQASRRATISWEKTGLARYQGYASKPTTLLLTLAQSPRTVEGEGVEQFAYNTTSHQLSVTLSQASTFSVVTGASQPLPVTLTRFVAQRQPTGNVQLTWRTASEHSNSRFHVQRQVGAESFRTLDAITGRGTTTTATDYSFLDGAAPATQLYYRLQQEDQDGTITYSSVVAVEPMLADTRLHIAPVPAQDYLTISWANPAQKVRVRLLNNLGQTVLQQAFQHSTTLNISTLSPGIYYAVLVDEAGHMLTTSEKVVVSR
;
A
#
# COMPACT_ATOMS: atom_id res chain seq x y z
N MET A 1 -35.91 -1.34 -33.27
CA MET A 1 -35.48 -2.20 -34.39
C MET A 1 -34.08 -2.67 -34.08
N GLY A 2 -33.89 -3.99 -33.96
CA GLY A 2 -32.69 -4.58 -33.35
C GLY A 2 -31.45 -4.46 -34.22
N ALA A 3 -30.37 -3.96 -33.64
CA ALA A 3 -29.04 -4.04 -34.23
C ALA A 3 -28.57 -5.49 -34.19
N ASN A 4 -28.61 -6.18 -35.33
CA ASN A 4 -27.90 -7.43 -35.50
C ASN A 4 -26.40 -7.12 -35.42
N CYS A 5 -25.73 -7.65 -34.39
CA CYS A 5 -24.28 -7.59 -34.23
C CYS A 5 -23.66 -8.36 -35.41
N PHE A 6 -22.87 -7.71 -36.26
CA PHE A 6 -22.17 -8.38 -37.35
C PHE A 6 -21.09 -9.29 -36.77
N ALA A 7 -21.34 -10.60 -36.77
CA ALA A 7 -20.35 -11.61 -36.41
C ALA A 7 -19.17 -11.59 -37.41
N GLN A 8 -17.94 -11.53 -36.91
CA GLN A 8 -16.74 -11.73 -37.72
C GLN A 8 -16.50 -13.23 -37.86
N SER A 9 -16.35 -13.74 -39.08
CA SER A 9 -16.14 -15.17 -39.33
C SER A 9 -14.72 -15.63 -39.02
N GLY A 10 -14.55 -16.69 -38.24
CA GLY A 10 -13.33 -17.51 -38.26
C GLY A 10 -12.64 -17.75 -36.91
N ASP A 11 -11.47 -18.37 -37.01
CA ASP A 11 -10.45 -18.50 -35.96
C ASP A 11 -9.89 -17.11 -35.57
N TRP A 12 -9.11 -17.04 -34.49
CA TRP A 12 -8.44 -15.80 -34.07
C TRP A 12 -6.93 -16.03 -33.91
N ASN A 13 -6.21 -15.87 -35.02
CA ASN A 13 -4.76 -16.02 -35.11
C ASN A 13 -4.07 -14.72 -35.55
N PRO A 14 -4.02 -13.69 -34.69
CA PRO A 14 -3.34 -12.44 -35.02
C PRO A 14 -1.84 -12.64 -35.27
N SER A 15 -1.26 -11.77 -36.09
CA SER A 15 0.18 -11.78 -36.36
C SER A 15 0.99 -11.61 -35.08
N GLY A 16 2.05 -12.43 -34.93
CA GLY A 16 2.89 -12.44 -33.73
C GLY A 16 2.34 -13.29 -32.57
N ALA A 17 1.20 -13.96 -32.74
CA ALA A 17 0.67 -14.89 -31.74
C ALA A 17 1.59 -16.10 -31.51
N ASN A 18 1.90 -16.40 -30.25
CA ASN A 18 2.55 -17.63 -29.84
C ASN A 18 1.51 -18.71 -29.54
N THR A 19 1.35 -19.65 -30.45
CA THR A 19 0.36 -20.74 -30.35
C THR A 19 0.88 -21.97 -29.61
N SER A 20 2.07 -21.89 -29.00
CA SER A 20 2.60 -22.99 -28.18
C SER A 20 1.81 -23.12 -26.88
N HIS A 21 1.75 -24.34 -26.33
CA HIS A 21 1.18 -24.61 -25.02
C HIS A 21 2.28 -25.05 -24.03
N PRO A 22 2.13 -24.78 -22.71
CA PRO A 22 1.07 -23.96 -22.12
C PRO A 22 1.30 -22.47 -22.41
N ARG A 23 0.22 -21.69 -22.39
CA ARG A 23 0.27 -20.23 -22.60
C ARG A 23 -0.67 -19.43 -21.71
N THR A 24 -1.44 -20.07 -20.84
CA THR A 24 -2.32 -19.38 -19.89
C THR A 24 -1.53 -18.84 -18.70
N LEU A 25 -1.22 -19.70 -17.72
CA LEU A 25 -0.57 -19.30 -16.47
C LEU A 25 0.96 -19.17 -16.57
N LEU A 26 1.60 -19.92 -17.46
CA LEU A 26 3.03 -19.89 -17.70
C LEU A 26 3.34 -20.36 -19.12
N ARG A 27 4.55 -20.09 -19.61
CA ARG A 27 5.06 -20.67 -20.86
C ARG A 27 5.89 -21.91 -20.57
N GLN A 28 6.08 -22.74 -21.59
CA GLN A 28 6.93 -23.93 -21.48
C GLN A 28 8.35 -23.61 -20.96
N THR A 29 8.91 -22.45 -21.31
CA THR A 29 10.22 -21.97 -20.87
C THR A 29 10.30 -21.67 -19.37
N ASP A 30 9.17 -21.38 -18.73
CA ASP A 30 9.12 -20.98 -17.33
C ASP A 30 9.01 -22.21 -16.39
N LEU A 31 8.68 -23.38 -16.94
CA LEU A 31 8.37 -24.61 -16.19
C LEU A 31 9.50 -25.07 -15.26
N ALA A 32 10.75 -24.97 -15.71
CA ALA A 32 11.91 -25.36 -14.90
C ALA A 32 12.06 -24.48 -13.66
N ALA A 33 11.88 -23.16 -13.81
CA ALA A 33 11.98 -22.20 -12.72
C ALA A 33 10.82 -22.37 -11.72
N VAL A 34 9.60 -22.61 -12.21
CA VAL A 34 8.43 -22.89 -11.35
C VAL A 34 8.63 -24.18 -10.56
N ARG A 35 9.15 -25.26 -11.18
CA ARG A 35 9.46 -26.51 -10.46
C ARG A 35 10.49 -26.30 -9.36
N ALA A 36 11.51 -25.48 -9.61
CA ALA A 36 12.54 -25.17 -8.63
C ALA A 36 11.98 -24.34 -7.46
N SER A 37 11.02 -23.45 -7.71
CA SER A 37 10.48 -22.58 -6.66
C SER A 37 9.55 -23.28 -5.67
N LEU A 38 9.01 -24.46 -6.00
CA LEU A 38 8.12 -25.24 -5.13
C LEU A 38 8.75 -25.57 -3.76
N VAL A 39 10.07 -25.62 -3.67
CA VAL A 39 10.82 -25.91 -2.45
C VAL A 39 11.73 -24.75 -2.02
N ALA A 40 11.68 -23.61 -2.72
CA ALA A 40 12.54 -22.47 -2.43
C ALA A 40 12.19 -21.78 -1.11
N THR A 41 10.93 -21.84 -0.68
CA THR A 41 10.46 -21.30 0.59
C THR A 41 9.46 -22.23 1.26
N GLY A 42 9.35 -22.16 2.59
CA GLY A 42 8.33 -22.92 3.33
C GLY A 42 6.90 -22.57 2.91
N SER A 43 6.64 -21.32 2.50
CA SER A 43 5.33 -20.89 2.00
C SER A 43 5.01 -21.49 0.63
N ALA A 44 5.97 -21.51 -0.31
CA ALA A 44 5.78 -22.12 -1.63
C ALA A 44 5.49 -23.63 -1.51
N TYR A 45 6.27 -24.32 -0.67
CA TYR A 45 6.07 -25.74 -0.40
C TYR A 45 4.72 -26.03 0.24
N THR A 46 4.28 -25.22 1.21
CA THR A 46 2.98 -25.35 1.87
C THR A 46 1.82 -25.16 0.88
N LEU A 47 1.90 -24.12 0.05
CA LEU A 47 0.90 -23.85 -0.99
C LEU A 47 0.80 -25.03 -1.98
N TYR A 48 1.94 -25.51 -2.47
CA TYR A 48 1.97 -26.61 -3.42
C TYR A 48 1.49 -27.93 -2.81
N SER A 49 1.90 -28.24 -1.58
CA SER A 49 1.47 -29.46 -0.89
C SER A 49 -0.04 -29.48 -0.66
N GLY A 50 -0.60 -28.35 -0.21
CA GLY A 50 -2.05 -28.23 -0.08
C GLY A 50 -2.79 -28.28 -1.44
N LEU A 51 -2.16 -27.81 -2.52
CA LEU A 51 -2.73 -27.91 -3.87
C LEU A 51 -2.72 -29.36 -4.36
N PHE A 52 -1.60 -30.07 -4.21
CA PHE A 52 -1.46 -31.48 -4.54
C PHE A 52 -2.48 -32.34 -3.77
N ALA A 53 -2.61 -32.11 -2.46
CA ALA A 53 -3.59 -32.81 -1.62
C ALA A 53 -5.03 -32.60 -2.12
N SER A 54 -5.37 -31.41 -2.62
CA SER A 54 -6.71 -31.11 -3.13
C SER A 54 -7.12 -31.88 -4.39
N VAL A 55 -6.15 -32.53 -5.07
CA VAL A 55 -6.39 -33.31 -6.29
C VAL A 55 -5.94 -34.77 -6.19
N SER A 56 -5.50 -35.19 -5.01
CA SER A 56 -5.09 -36.58 -4.74
C SER A 56 -6.28 -37.54 -4.59
N GLY A 57 -7.49 -37.01 -4.42
CA GLY A 57 -8.74 -37.78 -4.35
C GLY A 57 -9.40 -38.00 -5.71
N THR A 58 -10.67 -38.43 -5.66
CA THR A 58 -11.52 -38.57 -6.85
C THR A 58 -12.06 -37.22 -7.31
N LEU A 59 -12.30 -37.08 -8.61
CA LEU A 59 -13.03 -35.95 -9.18
C LEU A 59 -14.40 -35.75 -8.46
N PRO A 60 -14.75 -34.53 -8.01
CA PRO A 60 -16.06 -34.28 -7.38
C PRO A 60 -17.22 -34.65 -8.30
N ALA A 61 -18.17 -35.46 -7.84
CA ALA A 61 -19.22 -36.02 -8.70
C ALA A 61 -20.31 -35.02 -9.11
N GLY A 62 -20.68 -34.08 -8.23
CA GLY A 62 -21.75 -33.11 -8.47
C GLY A 62 -21.44 -32.12 -9.60
N ASN A 63 -22.42 -31.79 -10.43
CA ASN A 63 -22.27 -30.91 -11.61
C ASN A 63 -23.55 -30.12 -11.91
N ALA A 64 -24.45 -30.01 -10.93
CA ALA A 64 -25.76 -29.39 -11.08
C ALA A 64 -25.76 -27.97 -10.49
N THR A 65 -25.29 -27.81 -9.26
CA THR A 65 -25.30 -26.51 -8.55
C THR A 65 -24.07 -25.67 -8.88
N SER A 66 -24.13 -24.36 -8.61
CA SER A 66 -23.00 -23.44 -8.84
C SER A 66 -21.74 -23.91 -8.10
N ASP A 67 -21.87 -24.32 -6.84
CA ASP A 67 -20.75 -24.74 -5.99
C ASP A 67 -20.13 -26.04 -6.48
N GLU A 68 -20.96 -27.02 -6.83
CA GLU A 68 -20.53 -28.30 -7.39
C GLU A 68 -19.70 -28.12 -8.66
N ARG A 69 -20.18 -27.29 -9.60
CA ARG A 69 -19.49 -27.08 -10.86
C ARG A 69 -18.18 -26.31 -10.69
N ARG A 70 -18.13 -25.32 -9.79
CA ARG A 70 -16.87 -24.62 -9.42
C ARG A 70 -15.85 -25.56 -8.79
N ALA A 71 -16.29 -26.46 -7.91
CA ALA A 71 -15.41 -27.47 -7.32
C ALA A 71 -14.79 -28.38 -8.39
N ARG A 72 -15.59 -28.84 -9.38
CA ARG A 72 -15.09 -29.63 -10.51
C ARG A 72 -14.11 -28.86 -11.41
N ALA A 73 -14.42 -27.60 -11.75
CA ALA A 73 -13.56 -26.76 -12.57
C ALA A 73 -12.21 -26.50 -11.88
N THR A 74 -12.26 -26.17 -10.59
CA THR A 74 -11.06 -25.97 -9.75
C THR A 74 -10.22 -27.24 -9.68
N PHE A 75 -10.85 -28.40 -9.46
CA PHE A 75 -10.16 -29.68 -9.45
C PHE A 75 -9.45 -29.95 -10.78
N ALA A 76 -10.13 -29.74 -11.92
CA ALA A 76 -9.56 -29.95 -13.24
C ALA A 76 -8.30 -29.09 -13.47
N LYS A 77 -8.37 -27.79 -13.14
CA LYS A 77 -7.23 -26.87 -13.23
C LYS A 77 -6.06 -27.33 -12.36
N ASN A 78 -6.32 -27.63 -11.10
CA ASN A 78 -5.27 -28.01 -10.16
C ASN A 78 -4.64 -29.37 -10.55
N ALA A 79 -5.44 -30.33 -11.05
CA ALA A 79 -4.96 -31.62 -11.50
C ALA A 79 -4.07 -31.49 -12.74
N ALA A 80 -4.49 -30.67 -13.72
CA ALA A 80 -3.69 -30.36 -14.90
C ALA A 80 -2.39 -29.61 -14.55
N PHE A 81 -2.42 -28.72 -13.55
CA PHE A 81 -1.22 -28.03 -13.06
C PHE A 81 -0.23 -29.00 -12.40
N VAL A 82 -0.70 -29.90 -11.53
CA VAL A 82 0.15 -30.94 -10.92
C VAL A 82 0.74 -31.86 -11.99
N LEU A 83 -0.07 -32.26 -12.97
CA LEU A 83 0.40 -33.10 -14.09
C LEU A 83 1.49 -32.40 -14.92
N LEU A 84 1.29 -31.12 -15.27
CA LEU A 84 2.29 -30.32 -15.99
C LEU A 84 3.60 -30.22 -15.20
N LEU A 85 3.51 -29.94 -13.89
CA LEU A 85 4.68 -29.88 -13.03
C LEU A 85 5.36 -31.25 -12.91
N ASN A 86 4.63 -32.36 -13.03
CA ASN A 86 5.13 -33.71 -12.82
C ASN A 86 5.96 -33.80 -11.53
N ARG A 87 5.40 -33.28 -10.45
CA ARG A 87 6.00 -33.31 -9.12
C ARG A 87 4.94 -33.70 -8.08
N LYS A 88 5.37 -34.28 -6.97
CA LYS A 88 4.59 -34.47 -5.75
C LYS A 88 5.44 -34.15 -4.53
N PRO A 89 4.86 -33.66 -3.43
CA PRO A 89 5.56 -33.52 -2.16
C PRO A 89 6.04 -34.88 -1.62
N GLU A 90 7.27 -34.95 -1.12
CA GLU A 90 7.82 -36.12 -0.42
C GLU A 90 8.64 -35.65 0.79
N GLY A 91 8.07 -35.75 1.99
CA GLY A 91 8.69 -35.18 3.20
C GLY A 91 8.75 -33.63 3.15
N VAL A 92 9.08 -33.00 4.27
CA VAL A 92 9.05 -31.53 4.38
C VAL A 92 10.13 -30.90 3.50
N GLY A 93 9.74 -30.00 2.58
CA GLY A 93 10.66 -29.23 1.75
C GLY A 93 11.26 -29.98 0.56
N SER A 94 10.72 -31.13 0.17
CA SER A 94 11.18 -31.90 -1.00
C SER A 94 10.03 -32.30 -1.93
N VAL A 95 10.33 -32.39 -3.23
CA VAL A 95 9.39 -32.85 -4.25
C VAL A 95 10.04 -33.90 -5.17
N THR A 96 9.30 -34.94 -5.52
CA THR A 96 9.73 -36.00 -6.45
C THR A 96 8.84 -36.08 -7.69
N PRO A 97 9.28 -36.73 -8.77
CA PRO A 97 8.40 -37.01 -9.91
C PRO A 97 7.14 -37.81 -9.52
N LEU A 98 6.06 -37.64 -10.29
CA LEU A 98 4.86 -38.47 -10.18
C LEU A 98 5.14 -39.86 -10.77
N SER A 99 4.56 -40.90 -10.17
CA SER A 99 4.47 -42.21 -10.80
C SER A 99 3.58 -42.18 -12.04
N GLU A 100 3.74 -43.16 -12.93
CA GLU A 100 2.91 -43.29 -14.12
C GLU A 100 1.41 -43.41 -13.76
N ALA A 101 1.07 -44.18 -12.73
CA ALA A 101 -0.30 -44.31 -12.25
C ALA A 101 -0.90 -42.99 -11.75
N GLU A 102 -0.13 -42.18 -11.02
CA GLU A 102 -0.56 -40.84 -10.58
C GLU A 102 -0.77 -39.90 -11.77
N GLN A 103 0.12 -39.94 -12.77
CA GLN A 103 -0.03 -39.14 -13.99
C GLN A 103 -1.29 -39.55 -14.77
N THR A 104 -1.52 -40.85 -14.95
CA THR A 104 -2.71 -41.39 -15.62
C THR A 104 -3.99 -40.99 -14.89
N ALA A 105 -4.02 -41.10 -13.56
CA ALA A 105 -5.20 -40.74 -12.77
C ALA A 105 -5.52 -39.24 -12.87
N LEU A 106 -4.51 -38.37 -12.72
CA LEU A 106 -4.69 -36.92 -12.84
C LEU A 106 -5.17 -36.51 -14.24
N LEU A 107 -4.58 -37.12 -15.29
CA LEU A 107 -5.01 -36.92 -16.67
C LEU A 107 -6.48 -37.33 -16.85
N GLN A 108 -6.84 -38.55 -16.42
CA GLN A 108 -8.18 -39.07 -16.55
C GLN A 108 -9.20 -38.20 -15.82
N HIS A 109 -8.90 -37.75 -14.59
CA HIS A 109 -9.78 -36.88 -13.83
C HIS A 109 -9.96 -35.51 -14.52
N ALA A 110 -8.88 -34.86 -14.94
CA ALA A 110 -8.95 -33.56 -15.60
C ALA A 110 -9.68 -33.65 -16.94
N GLN A 111 -9.40 -34.67 -17.75
CA GLN A 111 -10.07 -34.93 -19.02
C GLN A 111 -11.57 -35.19 -18.81
N THR A 112 -11.93 -36.08 -17.88
CA THR A 112 -13.34 -36.38 -17.56
C THR A 112 -14.08 -35.11 -17.14
N ALA A 113 -13.46 -34.28 -16.30
CA ALA A 113 -14.06 -33.02 -15.85
C ALA A 113 -14.35 -32.08 -17.03
N LEU A 114 -13.42 -31.97 -17.99
CA LEU A 114 -13.59 -31.15 -19.19
C LEU A 114 -14.68 -31.68 -20.13
N GLU A 115 -14.70 -32.98 -20.38
CA GLU A 115 -15.66 -33.62 -21.31
C GLU A 115 -17.09 -33.62 -20.76
N THR A 116 -17.23 -33.66 -19.44
CA THR A 116 -18.53 -33.69 -18.76
C THR A 116 -18.92 -32.33 -18.16
N CYS A 117 -18.18 -31.26 -18.44
CA CYS A 117 -18.50 -29.94 -17.91
C CYS A 117 -19.93 -29.54 -18.31
N ASN A 118 -20.67 -28.95 -17.37
CA ASN A 118 -21.98 -28.39 -17.69
C ASN A 118 -21.77 -27.10 -18.48
N THR A 119 -22.27 -27.05 -19.72
CA THR A 119 -22.07 -25.95 -20.65
C THR A 119 -23.22 -24.94 -20.66
N ALA A 120 -24.29 -25.18 -19.89
CA ALA A 120 -25.46 -24.31 -19.85
C ALA A 120 -25.13 -22.96 -19.21
N VAL A 121 -25.71 -21.87 -19.72
CA VAL A 121 -25.60 -20.55 -19.11
C VAL A 121 -26.99 -19.99 -18.95
N GLU A 122 -27.29 -19.52 -17.75
CA GLU A 122 -28.59 -18.95 -17.39
C GLU A 122 -28.87 -17.72 -18.28
N ALA A 123 -30.13 -17.48 -18.64
CA ALA A 123 -30.48 -16.29 -19.43
C ALA A 123 -30.08 -15.01 -18.69
N PHE A 124 -29.82 -13.93 -19.44
CA PHE A 124 -29.56 -12.61 -18.82
C PHE A 124 -30.78 -12.14 -18.02
N ALA A 125 -31.95 -12.16 -18.64
CA ALA A 125 -33.20 -11.72 -18.03
C ALA A 125 -34.38 -12.57 -18.52
N SER A 126 -35.44 -12.56 -17.70
CA SER A 126 -36.66 -13.32 -17.90
C SER A 126 -37.87 -12.52 -17.39
N PHE A 127 -39.09 -12.95 -17.72
CA PHE A 127 -40.31 -12.36 -17.15
C PHE A 127 -40.40 -12.53 -15.63
N SER A 128 -39.63 -13.46 -15.04
CA SER A 128 -39.48 -13.65 -13.59
C SER A 128 -38.38 -12.79 -12.95
N GLY A 129 -37.71 -11.91 -13.70
CA GLY A 129 -36.63 -11.04 -13.21
C GLY A 129 -35.27 -11.30 -13.89
N ALA A 130 -34.24 -10.58 -13.45
CA ALA A 130 -32.87 -10.77 -13.94
C ALA A 130 -32.29 -12.10 -13.41
N THR A 131 -31.72 -12.93 -14.29
CA THR A 131 -31.29 -14.31 -13.99
C THR A 131 -29.78 -14.54 -14.13
N TYR A 132 -29.00 -13.47 -14.36
CA TYR A 132 -27.54 -13.51 -14.46
C TYR A 132 -26.79 -13.56 -13.11
N THR A 133 -27.50 -13.81 -12.00
CA THR A 133 -26.98 -13.71 -10.61
C THR A 133 -25.81 -14.66 -10.29
N GLN A 134 -25.53 -15.63 -11.16
CA GLN A 134 -24.46 -16.62 -11.03
C GLN A 134 -23.40 -16.53 -12.15
N TRP A 135 -23.47 -15.54 -13.04
CA TRP A 135 -22.58 -15.45 -14.20
C TRP A 135 -21.11 -15.21 -13.84
N GLN A 136 -20.83 -14.52 -12.75
CA GLN A 136 -19.49 -14.41 -12.18
C GLN A 136 -18.88 -15.79 -11.91
N TRP A 137 -19.69 -16.73 -11.44
CA TRP A 137 -19.29 -18.11 -11.20
C TRP A 137 -19.21 -18.92 -12.48
N ARG A 138 -20.18 -18.82 -13.40
CA ARG A 138 -20.09 -19.45 -14.73
C ARG A 138 -18.80 -19.04 -15.47
N SER A 139 -18.45 -17.77 -15.38
CA SER A 139 -17.24 -17.21 -15.98
C SER A 139 -15.97 -17.77 -15.33
N LYS A 140 -15.96 -17.89 -14.00
CA LYS A 140 -14.83 -18.49 -13.27
C LYS A 140 -14.65 -19.98 -13.59
N GLU A 141 -15.76 -20.72 -13.70
CA GLU A 141 -15.74 -22.13 -14.11
C GLU A 141 -15.13 -22.31 -15.50
N LEU A 142 -15.62 -21.55 -16.48
CA LEU A 142 -15.11 -21.60 -17.85
C LEU A 142 -13.62 -21.28 -17.89
N LEU A 143 -13.19 -20.23 -17.17
CA LEU A 143 -11.79 -19.83 -17.09
C LEU A 143 -10.90 -20.94 -16.50
N ASP A 144 -11.32 -21.61 -15.42
CA ASP A 144 -10.54 -22.70 -14.82
C ASP A 144 -10.47 -23.93 -15.74
N TYR A 145 -11.55 -24.28 -16.44
CA TYR A 145 -11.52 -25.35 -17.44
C TYR A 145 -10.62 -25.03 -18.64
N LEU A 146 -10.64 -23.79 -19.13
CA LEU A 146 -9.75 -23.35 -20.21
C LEU A 146 -8.27 -23.43 -19.81
N ILE A 147 -7.96 -22.99 -18.58
CA ILE A 147 -6.61 -23.17 -18.02
C ILE A 147 -6.27 -24.66 -17.93
N ALA A 148 -7.17 -25.51 -17.43
CA ALA A 148 -6.93 -26.95 -17.35
C ALA A 148 -6.59 -27.55 -18.72
N TYR A 149 -7.37 -27.24 -19.75
CA TYR A 149 -7.13 -27.69 -21.12
C TYR A 149 -5.76 -27.23 -21.65
N ASP A 150 -5.41 -25.95 -21.46
CA ASP A 150 -4.11 -25.41 -21.89
C ASP A 150 -2.93 -26.08 -21.17
N LEU A 151 -3.05 -26.33 -19.86
CA LEU A 151 -2.02 -27.00 -19.08
C LEU A 151 -1.86 -28.48 -19.48
N LEU A 152 -2.94 -29.19 -19.81
CA LEU A 152 -2.87 -30.55 -20.36
C LEU A 152 -2.15 -30.57 -21.72
N ARG A 153 -2.46 -29.62 -22.60
CA ARG A 153 -1.74 -29.45 -23.87
C ARG A 153 -0.25 -29.17 -23.62
N GLY A 154 0.07 -28.34 -22.64
CA GLY A 154 1.44 -28.06 -22.20
C GLY A 154 2.17 -29.27 -21.60
N ALA A 155 1.44 -30.18 -20.96
CA ALA A 155 1.96 -31.46 -20.46
C ALA A 155 2.19 -32.49 -21.60
N GLY A 156 1.91 -32.14 -22.85
CA GLY A 156 2.11 -33.00 -24.02
C GLY A 156 0.90 -33.87 -24.37
N VAL A 157 -0.27 -33.64 -23.77
CA VAL A 157 -1.48 -34.39 -24.11
C VAL A 157 -1.93 -34.04 -25.53
N PRO A 158 -2.07 -35.03 -26.45
CA PRO A 158 -2.45 -34.77 -27.83
C PRO A 158 -3.85 -34.16 -27.97
N VAL A 159 -4.04 -33.34 -29.02
CA VAL A 159 -5.36 -32.75 -29.35
C VAL A 159 -6.41 -33.83 -29.60
N THR A 160 -6.01 -34.95 -30.20
CA THR A 160 -6.88 -36.10 -30.46
C THR A 160 -7.47 -36.68 -29.18
N THR A 161 -6.71 -36.69 -28.08
CA THR A 161 -7.19 -37.11 -26.76
C THR A 161 -8.16 -36.10 -26.16
N LEU A 162 -8.00 -34.80 -26.47
CA LEU A 162 -8.82 -33.73 -25.90
C LEU A 162 -9.97 -33.25 -26.81
N GLY A 163 -10.24 -33.92 -27.94
CA GLY A 163 -11.21 -33.45 -28.93
C GLY A 163 -12.63 -33.25 -28.38
N ALA A 164 -13.10 -34.17 -27.52
CA ALA A 164 -14.39 -34.04 -26.84
C ALA A 164 -14.41 -32.84 -25.87
N ALA A 165 -13.32 -32.64 -25.12
CA ALA A 165 -13.14 -31.46 -24.26
C ALA A 165 -13.18 -30.16 -25.07
N THR A 166 -12.48 -30.08 -26.20
CA THR A 166 -12.49 -28.90 -27.10
C THR A 166 -13.91 -28.53 -27.50
N GLY A 167 -14.72 -29.49 -27.94
CA GLY A 167 -16.11 -29.25 -28.35
C GLY A 167 -16.99 -28.73 -27.20
N ARG A 168 -16.78 -29.24 -25.97
CA ARG A 168 -17.54 -28.82 -24.78
C ARG A 168 -17.16 -27.42 -24.32
N LEU A 169 -15.86 -27.08 -24.35
CA LEU A 169 -15.40 -25.73 -24.02
C LEU A 169 -15.86 -24.70 -25.06
N GLN A 170 -15.85 -25.05 -26.35
CA GLN A 170 -16.39 -24.21 -27.41
C GLN A 170 -17.89 -23.99 -27.24
N GLU A 171 -18.65 -25.03 -26.88
CA GLU A 171 -20.07 -24.92 -26.55
C GLU A 171 -20.30 -24.00 -25.35
N PHE A 172 -19.54 -24.17 -24.27
CA PHE A 172 -19.69 -23.37 -23.06
C PHE A 172 -19.37 -21.88 -23.33
N ALA A 173 -18.23 -21.58 -23.95
CA ALA A 173 -17.86 -20.22 -24.34
C ALA A 173 -18.93 -19.61 -25.27
N GLY A 174 -19.44 -20.39 -26.21
CA GLY A 174 -20.50 -19.93 -27.11
C GLY A 174 -21.84 -19.66 -26.43
N ASN A 175 -22.22 -20.49 -25.45
CA ASN A 175 -23.41 -20.25 -24.64
C ASN A 175 -23.26 -18.98 -23.77
N LEU A 176 -22.08 -18.76 -23.18
CA LEU A 176 -21.80 -17.54 -22.42
C LEU A 176 -21.84 -16.29 -23.31
N TYR A 177 -21.23 -16.37 -24.50
CA TYR A 177 -21.29 -15.29 -25.48
C TYR A 177 -22.72 -15.01 -25.91
N ALA A 178 -23.48 -16.05 -26.28
CA ALA A 178 -24.86 -15.92 -26.73
C ALA A 178 -25.74 -15.26 -25.66
N GLN A 179 -25.67 -15.70 -24.40
CA GLN A 179 -26.48 -15.10 -23.35
C GLN A 179 -26.05 -13.66 -23.01
N SER A 180 -24.75 -13.37 -22.95
CA SER A 180 -24.25 -12.01 -22.64
C SER A 180 -24.54 -10.98 -23.73
N ASN A 181 -24.77 -11.44 -24.96
CA ASN A 181 -25.13 -10.58 -26.10
C ASN A 181 -26.63 -10.57 -26.42
N ARG A 182 -27.44 -11.41 -25.75
CA ARG A 182 -28.88 -11.50 -26.01
C ARG A 182 -29.63 -10.36 -25.31
N PRO A 183 -30.31 -9.46 -26.05
CA PRO A 183 -31.20 -8.50 -25.42
C PRO A 183 -32.50 -9.18 -24.95
N PHE A 184 -33.06 -8.69 -23.85
CA PHE A 184 -34.40 -9.04 -23.37
C PHE A 184 -35.24 -7.77 -23.28
N LEU A 185 -36.33 -7.70 -24.07
CA LEU A 185 -37.18 -6.50 -24.17
C LEU A 185 -36.42 -5.19 -24.42
N GLY A 186 -35.34 -5.26 -25.21
CA GLY A 186 -34.48 -4.09 -25.52
C GLY A 186 -33.38 -3.79 -24.48
N VAL A 187 -33.31 -4.54 -23.38
CA VAL A 187 -32.29 -4.42 -22.33
C VAL A 187 -31.22 -5.49 -22.55
N GLY A 188 -29.95 -5.08 -22.66
CA GLY A 188 -28.81 -5.99 -22.80
C GLY A 188 -27.86 -5.94 -21.60
N PHE A 189 -27.16 -7.05 -21.31
CA PHE A 189 -26.21 -7.16 -20.21
C PHE A 189 -25.11 -6.10 -20.30
N TYR A 190 -24.30 -6.13 -21.36
CA TYR A 190 -23.20 -5.18 -21.54
C TYR A 190 -23.65 -3.74 -21.71
N ALA A 191 -24.93 -3.47 -22.02
CA ALA A 191 -25.45 -2.11 -22.09
C ALA A 191 -25.73 -1.54 -20.69
N ASN A 192 -26.14 -2.37 -19.72
CA ASN A 192 -26.64 -1.91 -18.42
C ASN A 192 -25.71 -2.22 -17.25
N VAL A 193 -24.91 -3.28 -17.35
CA VAL A 193 -24.02 -3.72 -16.27
C VAL A 193 -22.61 -3.22 -16.57
N LYS A 194 -22.14 -2.26 -15.76
CA LYS A 194 -20.85 -1.55 -15.94
C LYS A 194 -19.96 -1.70 -14.72
N ASN A 195 -19.75 -2.94 -14.29
CA ASN A 195 -19.10 -3.26 -13.03
C ASN A 195 -18.30 -4.58 -13.12
N ASN A 196 -17.86 -5.09 -11.97
CA ASN A 196 -17.11 -6.33 -11.83
C ASN A 196 -17.70 -7.54 -12.60
N HIS A 197 -19.04 -7.70 -12.67
CA HIS A 197 -19.66 -8.83 -13.39
C HIS A 197 -19.35 -8.80 -14.90
N THR A 198 -19.34 -7.61 -15.50
CA THR A 198 -18.98 -7.44 -16.91
C THR A 198 -17.52 -7.78 -17.14
N LEU A 199 -16.62 -7.30 -16.28
CA LEU A 199 -15.19 -7.59 -16.37
C LEU A 199 -14.91 -9.09 -16.26
N MET A 200 -15.52 -9.78 -15.30
CA MET A 200 -15.36 -11.22 -15.11
C MET A 200 -15.86 -12.04 -16.30
N THR A 201 -17.00 -11.64 -16.87
CA THR A 201 -17.60 -12.31 -18.05
C THR A 201 -16.75 -12.09 -19.30
N ALA A 202 -16.34 -10.84 -19.54
CA ALA A 202 -15.53 -10.46 -20.68
C ALA A 202 -14.14 -11.12 -20.64
N ALA A 203 -13.51 -11.22 -19.47
CA ALA A 203 -12.23 -11.90 -19.29
C ALA A 203 -12.32 -13.41 -19.58
N ALA A 204 -13.42 -14.07 -19.21
CA ALA A 204 -13.63 -15.49 -19.53
C ALA A 204 -13.79 -15.73 -21.05
N LEU A 205 -14.50 -14.86 -21.75
CA LEU A 205 -14.60 -14.89 -23.22
C LEU A 205 -13.25 -14.62 -23.90
N GLY A 206 -12.50 -13.62 -23.41
CA GLY A 206 -11.16 -13.34 -23.90
C GLY A 206 -10.21 -14.53 -23.71
N MET A 207 -10.24 -15.18 -22.54
CA MET A 207 -9.47 -16.40 -22.28
C MET A 207 -9.88 -17.53 -23.25
N ALA A 208 -11.18 -17.70 -23.51
CA ALA A 208 -11.66 -18.71 -24.45
C ALA A 208 -11.08 -18.52 -25.84
N ALA A 209 -11.02 -17.27 -26.31
CA ALA A 209 -10.44 -16.94 -27.61
C ALA A 209 -8.93 -17.20 -27.71
N ILE A 210 -8.18 -17.03 -26.61
CA ILE A 210 -6.74 -17.35 -26.58
C ILE A 210 -6.51 -18.87 -26.62
N VAL A 211 -7.27 -19.61 -25.81
CA VAL A 211 -7.05 -21.06 -25.59
C VAL A 211 -7.58 -21.89 -26.76
N LEU A 212 -8.70 -21.47 -27.35
CA LEU A 212 -9.36 -22.13 -28.48
C LEU A 212 -9.19 -21.31 -29.77
N ASN A 213 -8.04 -20.65 -29.92
CA ASN A 213 -7.78 -19.67 -30.99
C ASN A 213 -7.97 -20.22 -32.41
N ASP A 214 -7.89 -21.54 -32.60
CA ASP A 214 -7.94 -22.25 -33.88
C ASP A 214 -9.25 -23.00 -34.14
N VAL A 215 -10.21 -22.97 -33.21
CA VAL A 215 -11.48 -23.68 -33.41
C VAL A 215 -12.35 -22.96 -34.44
N VAL A 216 -13.02 -23.74 -35.28
CA VAL A 216 -13.90 -23.24 -36.35
C VAL A 216 -15.36 -23.62 -36.07
N SER A 217 -16.30 -22.75 -36.44
CA SER A 217 -17.73 -23.03 -36.37
C SER A 217 -18.51 -22.17 -37.36
N THR A 218 -19.61 -22.70 -37.88
CA THR A 218 -20.60 -21.92 -38.62
C THR A 218 -21.55 -21.16 -37.70
N ASP A 219 -21.65 -21.54 -36.42
CA ASP A 219 -22.40 -20.79 -35.41
C ASP A 219 -21.58 -19.56 -34.99
N PRO A 220 -22.04 -18.33 -35.25
CA PRO A 220 -21.30 -17.12 -34.90
C PRO A 220 -21.05 -17.00 -33.40
N ASN A 221 -21.89 -17.60 -32.55
CA ASN A 221 -21.67 -17.58 -31.11
C ASN A 221 -20.48 -18.44 -30.71
N ARG A 222 -20.04 -19.39 -31.53
CA ARG A 222 -18.99 -20.38 -31.21
C ARG A 222 -17.64 -20.06 -31.87
N GLN A 223 -17.40 -18.78 -32.18
CA GLN A 223 -16.22 -18.33 -32.91
C GLN A 223 -15.27 -17.52 -32.00
N PRO A 224 -13.97 -17.86 -31.95
CA PRO A 224 -12.97 -17.13 -31.17
C PRO A 224 -12.87 -15.63 -31.48
N SER A 225 -13.02 -15.26 -32.75
CA SER A 225 -13.05 -13.86 -33.21
C SER A 225 -14.10 -13.02 -32.47
N ASN A 226 -15.30 -13.57 -32.28
CA ASN A 226 -16.40 -12.88 -31.62
C ASN A 226 -16.20 -12.81 -30.11
N TRP A 227 -15.65 -13.87 -29.51
CA TRP A 227 -15.35 -13.90 -28.08
C TRP A 227 -14.28 -12.88 -27.70
N ILE A 228 -13.18 -12.77 -28.45
CA ILE A 228 -12.14 -11.79 -28.15
C ILE A 228 -12.62 -10.37 -28.37
N ASN A 229 -13.40 -10.13 -29.42
CA ASN A 229 -13.99 -8.83 -29.70
C ASN A 229 -14.85 -8.35 -28.54
N ALA A 230 -15.77 -9.19 -28.05
CA ALA A 230 -16.56 -8.85 -26.86
C ALA A 230 -15.69 -8.72 -25.60
N GLY A 231 -14.75 -9.63 -25.38
CA GLY A 231 -13.88 -9.62 -24.20
C GLY A 231 -13.06 -8.35 -24.09
N MET A 232 -12.28 -8.03 -25.11
CA MET A 232 -11.41 -6.85 -25.12
C MET A 232 -12.19 -5.55 -25.16
N TYR A 233 -13.24 -5.46 -25.99
CA TYR A 233 -14.06 -4.25 -26.08
C TYR A 233 -14.72 -3.91 -24.75
N HIS A 234 -15.33 -4.87 -24.06
CA HIS A 234 -16.07 -4.57 -22.81
C HIS A 234 -15.15 -4.36 -21.61
N ILE A 235 -13.98 -4.99 -21.56
CA ILE A 235 -12.96 -4.67 -20.54
C ILE A 235 -12.49 -3.22 -20.71
N ASP A 236 -12.11 -2.83 -21.92
CA ASP A 236 -11.66 -1.47 -22.22
C ASP A 236 -12.80 -0.45 -21.99
N ASN A 237 -14.02 -0.79 -22.41
CA ASN A 237 -15.16 0.08 -22.21
C ASN A 237 -15.49 0.31 -20.73
N VAL A 238 -15.61 -0.76 -19.93
CA VAL A 238 -16.00 -0.64 -18.52
C VAL A 238 -14.90 -0.01 -17.68
N LEU A 239 -13.63 -0.21 -18.00
CA LEU A 239 -12.56 0.42 -17.22
C LEU A 239 -12.31 1.86 -17.63
N TRP A 240 -12.40 2.21 -18.93
CA TRP A 240 -11.79 3.45 -19.44
C TRP A 240 -12.71 4.36 -20.24
N GLU A 241 -13.64 3.82 -21.03
CA GLU A 241 -14.33 4.61 -22.07
C GLU A 241 -15.79 4.96 -21.71
N ASP A 242 -16.45 4.14 -20.91
CA ASP A 242 -17.86 4.35 -20.59
C ASP A 242 -18.07 5.59 -19.70
N ALA A 243 -19.25 6.19 -19.77
CA ALA A 243 -19.63 7.24 -18.83
C ALA A 243 -19.68 6.71 -17.39
N LYS A 244 -20.07 5.43 -17.22
CA LYS A 244 -20.09 4.72 -15.92
C LYS A 244 -18.83 3.86 -15.70
N ARG A 245 -17.70 4.31 -16.22
CA ARG A 245 -16.42 3.59 -16.12
C ARG A 245 -15.94 3.43 -14.69
N GLN A 246 -15.23 2.35 -14.44
CA GLN A 246 -14.76 1.96 -13.11
C GLN A 246 -13.42 2.61 -12.72
N SER A 247 -12.71 3.24 -13.66
CA SER A 247 -11.45 3.94 -13.39
C SER A 247 -11.23 5.09 -14.39
N ASP A 248 -10.23 5.92 -14.11
CA ASP A 248 -9.76 6.96 -15.02
C ASP A 248 -8.51 6.49 -15.80
N PRO A 249 -8.44 6.68 -17.13
CA PRO A 249 -7.30 6.26 -17.93
C PRO A 249 -6.08 7.20 -17.83
N ALA A 250 -6.29 8.47 -17.45
CA ALA A 250 -5.27 9.51 -17.44
C ALA A 250 -4.60 9.67 -16.06
N THR A 251 -5.33 9.39 -14.99
CA THR A 251 -4.90 9.62 -13.60
C THR A 251 -5.10 8.41 -12.71
N VAL A 252 -4.50 8.42 -11.53
CA VAL A 252 -4.67 7.38 -10.51
C VAL A 252 -5.99 7.64 -9.76
N ALA A 253 -7.10 7.20 -10.35
CA ALA A 253 -8.44 7.33 -9.77
C ALA A 253 -8.91 6.10 -8.98
N GLY A 254 -8.14 5.02 -8.98
CA GLY A 254 -8.53 3.78 -8.31
C GLY A 254 -9.69 3.06 -9.00
N TYR A 255 -10.38 2.19 -8.27
CA TYR A 255 -11.50 1.39 -8.79
C TYR A 255 -12.77 1.74 -8.03
N ALA A 256 -13.83 2.11 -8.77
CA ALA A 256 -15.01 2.76 -8.18
C ALA A 256 -15.75 1.90 -7.14
N GLU A 257 -15.82 0.57 -7.28
CA GLU A 257 -16.45 -0.31 -6.27
C GLU A 257 -15.54 -0.62 -5.06
N GLY A 258 -14.36 0.00 -4.96
CA GLY A 258 -13.42 -0.20 -3.86
C GLY A 258 -12.43 -1.36 -4.04
N PRO A 259 -11.51 -1.55 -3.08
CA PRO A 259 -10.39 -2.48 -3.20
C PRO A 259 -10.80 -3.95 -3.27
N TYR A 260 -11.83 -4.38 -2.52
CA TYR A 260 -12.29 -5.76 -2.58
C TYR A 260 -12.89 -6.10 -3.95
N TYR A 261 -13.80 -5.28 -4.48
CA TYR A 261 -14.41 -5.55 -5.79
C TYR A 261 -13.44 -5.38 -6.96
N PHE A 262 -12.39 -4.57 -6.80
CA PHE A 262 -11.23 -4.61 -7.69
C PHE A 262 -10.56 -5.98 -7.70
N LYS A 263 -10.19 -6.52 -6.52
CA LYS A 263 -9.65 -7.89 -6.42
C LYS A 263 -10.62 -8.89 -7.08
N TYR A 264 -11.89 -8.82 -6.73
CA TYR A 264 -12.93 -9.73 -7.20
C TYR A 264 -13.04 -9.79 -8.73
N ALA A 265 -13.13 -8.63 -9.39
CA ALA A 265 -13.11 -8.55 -10.85
C ALA A 265 -11.81 -9.14 -11.45
N PHE A 266 -10.68 -8.84 -10.80
CA PHE A 266 -9.35 -9.21 -11.28
C PHE A 266 -8.96 -10.67 -11.01
N LEU A 267 -9.75 -11.43 -10.25
CA LEU A 267 -9.63 -12.89 -10.16
C LEU A 267 -9.81 -13.56 -11.53
N ASN A 268 -10.57 -12.95 -12.45
CA ASN A 268 -10.67 -13.39 -13.84
C ASN A 268 -9.77 -12.58 -14.78
N CYS A 269 -9.66 -11.26 -14.59
CA CYS A 269 -8.86 -10.41 -15.49
C CYS A 269 -7.35 -10.73 -15.43
N LEU A 270 -6.76 -10.96 -14.25
CA LEU A 270 -5.31 -11.20 -14.15
C LEU A 270 -4.86 -12.48 -14.86
N PRO A 271 -5.53 -13.65 -14.70
CA PRO A 271 -5.22 -14.83 -15.52
C PRO A 271 -5.33 -14.57 -17.02
N PHE A 272 -6.39 -13.86 -17.45
CA PHE A 272 -6.58 -13.51 -18.86
C PHE A 272 -5.49 -12.58 -19.38
N PHE A 273 -5.13 -11.54 -18.64
CA PHE A 273 -4.08 -10.60 -19.04
C PHE A 273 -2.72 -11.30 -19.12
N ARG A 274 -2.41 -12.16 -18.15
CA ARG A 274 -1.19 -12.97 -18.20
C ARG A 274 -1.17 -13.89 -19.42
N ALA A 275 -2.29 -14.56 -19.72
CA ALA A 275 -2.42 -15.37 -20.93
C ALA A 275 -2.23 -14.53 -22.21
N MET A 276 -2.76 -13.30 -22.22
CA MET A 276 -2.56 -12.36 -23.34
C MET A 276 -1.11 -11.94 -23.50
N GLY A 277 -0.39 -11.70 -22.40
CA GLY A 277 1.05 -11.38 -22.42
C GLY A 277 1.93 -12.53 -22.91
N ASN A 278 1.51 -13.78 -22.65
CA ASN A 278 2.16 -14.98 -23.15
C ASN A 278 1.81 -15.26 -24.63
N PHE A 279 0.59 -14.96 -25.04
CA PHE A 279 0.07 -15.22 -26.37
C PHE A 279 0.50 -14.15 -27.37
N LEU A 280 0.53 -12.88 -26.98
CA LEU A 280 0.84 -11.76 -27.87
C LEU A 280 1.88 -10.80 -27.27
N PRO A 281 2.74 -10.19 -28.10
CA PRO A 281 3.66 -9.16 -27.65
C PRO A 281 2.91 -7.86 -27.25
N ALA A 282 3.67 -6.88 -26.77
CA ALA A 282 3.17 -5.53 -26.58
C ALA A 282 2.72 -4.92 -27.92
N GLY A 283 1.62 -4.17 -27.90
CA GLY A 283 1.01 -3.56 -29.08
C GLY A 283 -0.49 -3.40 -28.89
N SER A 284 -1.17 -2.89 -29.92
CA SER A 284 -2.63 -2.75 -29.97
C SER A 284 -3.20 -3.49 -31.16
N LEU A 285 -4.40 -4.05 -31.00
CA LEU A 285 -5.15 -4.71 -32.06
C LEU A 285 -6.53 -4.07 -32.23
N PRO A 286 -7.10 -4.12 -33.46
CA PRO A 286 -8.48 -3.69 -33.68
C PRO A 286 -9.44 -4.73 -33.11
N TYR A 287 -10.36 -4.29 -32.26
CA TYR A 287 -11.48 -5.09 -31.75
C TYR A 287 -12.79 -4.43 -32.12
N THR A 288 -13.68 -5.19 -32.75
CA THR A 288 -14.96 -4.69 -33.26
C THR A 288 -16.12 -5.27 -32.47
N TYR A 289 -16.93 -4.42 -31.86
CA TYR A 289 -18.17 -4.83 -31.20
C TYR A 289 -19.33 -3.96 -31.71
N GLY A 290 -20.40 -4.61 -32.19
CA GLY A 290 -21.46 -3.93 -32.93
C GLY A 290 -20.90 -3.25 -34.17
N ASN A 291 -21.12 -1.94 -34.29
CA ASN A 291 -20.61 -1.12 -35.41
C ASN A 291 -19.35 -0.32 -35.03
N THR A 292 -18.77 -0.56 -33.86
CA THR A 292 -17.64 0.22 -33.33
C THR A 292 -16.38 -0.62 -33.33
N THR A 293 -15.30 -0.10 -33.90
CA THR A 293 -13.97 -0.71 -33.82
C THR A 293 -13.04 0.19 -33.01
N ARG A 294 -12.33 -0.38 -32.03
CA ARG A 294 -11.32 0.32 -31.22
C ARG A 294 -9.97 -0.37 -31.37
N SER A 295 -8.90 0.42 -31.39
CA SER A 295 -7.54 -0.10 -31.26
C SER A 295 -7.20 -0.20 -29.78
N ILE A 296 -7.22 -1.42 -29.23
CA ILE A 296 -7.06 -1.64 -27.79
C ILE A 296 -5.68 -2.27 -27.54
N PRO A 297 -4.87 -1.68 -26.63
CA PRO A 297 -3.59 -2.25 -26.22
C PRO A 297 -3.73 -3.62 -25.55
N ASN A 298 -2.69 -4.45 -25.67
CA ASN A 298 -2.55 -5.67 -24.87
C ASN A 298 -2.51 -5.30 -23.36
N PRO A 299 -3.49 -5.76 -22.55
CA PRO A 299 -3.66 -5.32 -21.17
C PRO A 299 -2.50 -5.71 -20.25
N TYR A 300 -1.71 -6.74 -20.62
CA TYR A 300 -0.52 -7.11 -19.86
C TYR A 300 0.58 -6.05 -19.89
N TYR A 301 0.63 -5.25 -20.97
CA TYR A 301 1.67 -4.23 -21.19
C TYR A 301 1.12 -2.79 -21.13
N ASP A 302 -0.18 -2.63 -20.89
CA ASP A 302 -0.84 -1.32 -20.93
C ASP A 302 -0.65 -0.56 -19.61
N ALA A 303 -0.09 0.65 -19.72
CA ALA A 303 0.22 1.52 -18.60
C ALA A 303 -1.02 1.97 -17.80
N ARG A 304 -2.22 1.90 -18.36
CA ARG A 304 -3.47 2.19 -17.63
C ARG A 304 -3.67 1.20 -16.46
N TYR A 305 -3.35 -0.09 -16.66
CA TYR A 305 -3.44 -1.08 -15.59
C TYR A 305 -2.34 -0.91 -14.55
N ASN A 306 -1.14 -0.44 -14.95
CA ASN A 306 -0.09 -0.09 -14.00
C ASN A 306 -0.54 0.97 -12.99
N ARG A 307 -1.36 1.96 -13.40
CA ARG A 307 -1.92 2.96 -12.49
C ARG A 307 -2.89 2.35 -11.47
N LEU A 308 -3.70 1.36 -11.87
CA LEU A 308 -4.54 0.61 -10.94
C LEU A 308 -3.71 -0.21 -9.95
N TYR A 309 -2.64 -0.85 -10.41
CA TYR A 309 -1.72 -1.60 -9.55
C TYR A 309 -0.94 -0.69 -8.60
N GLU A 310 -0.57 0.51 -9.05
CA GLU A 310 0.06 1.54 -8.22
C GLU A 310 -0.90 2.05 -7.15
N TRP A 311 -2.16 2.32 -7.50
CA TRP A 311 -3.20 2.67 -6.53
C TRP A 311 -3.39 1.58 -5.47
N ILE A 312 -3.74 0.36 -5.88
CA ILE A 312 -4.12 -0.69 -4.95
C ILE A 312 -2.97 -1.05 -4.00
N THR A 313 -1.72 -0.96 -4.46
CA THR A 313 -0.53 -1.24 -3.62
C THR A 313 -0.11 -0.06 -2.75
N ALA A 314 -0.40 1.17 -3.16
CA ALA A 314 -0.15 2.36 -2.33
C ALA A 314 -1.04 2.36 -1.08
N ILE A 315 -2.30 1.92 -1.23
CA ILE A 315 -3.31 1.97 -0.16
C ILE A 315 -3.21 0.85 0.87
N LEU A 316 -2.45 -0.22 0.61
CA LEU A 316 -2.35 -1.36 1.53
C LEU A 316 -1.95 -0.95 2.95
N MET A 317 -2.57 -1.61 3.92
CA MET A 317 -2.12 -1.56 5.30
C MET A 317 -0.73 -2.21 5.42
N PRO A 318 0.07 -1.87 6.45
CA PRO A 318 1.42 -2.40 6.62
C PRO A 318 1.52 -3.93 6.61
N ASP A 319 0.50 -4.64 7.06
CA ASP A 319 0.44 -6.11 7.06
C ASP A 319 0.05 -6.75 5.71
N GLY A 320 -0.20 -5.92 4.69
CA GLY A 320 -0.53 -6.35 3.33
C GLY A 320 -2.03 -6.55 3.06
N ARG A 321 -2.90 -6.31 4.05
CA ARG A 321 -4.36 -6.28 3.84
C ARG A 321 -4.82 -4.96 3.20
N PHE A 322 -6.00 -5.00 2.61
CA PHE A 322 -6.71 -3.80 2.18
C PHE A 322 -7.18 -2.98 3.38
N PRO A 323 -7.18 -1.65 3.27
CA PRO A 323 -8.07 -0.86 4.11
C PRO A 323 -9.52 -1.23 3.76
N ALA A 324 -10.38 -1.38 4.77
CA ALA A 324 -11.77 -1.77 4.59
C ALA A 324 -12.65 -0.58 4.12
N LEU A 325 -12.32 -0.05 2.94
CA LEU A 325 -13.03 1.05 2.30
C LEU A 325 -14.14 0.50 1.41
N GLU A 326 -15.30 1.17 1.38
CA GLU A 326 -16.48 0.69 0.66
C GLU A 326 -16.90 -0.73 1.12
N ASP A 327 -17.61 -1.48 0.28
CA ASP A 327 -17.91 -2.90 0.53
C ASP A 327 -16.64 -3.80 0.43
N SER A 328 -15.71 -3.64 1.38
CA SER A 328 -14.47 -4.41 1.49
C SER A 328 -14.31 -5.14 2.82
N TYR A 329 -13.86 -6.39 2.73
CA TYR A 329 -13.60 -7.24 3.90
C TYR A 329 -12.32 -6.85 4.64
N ILE A 330 -12.35 -6.89 5.98
CA ILE A 330 -11.25 -6.44 6.84
C ILE A 330 -10.05 -7.38 6.84
N ASP A 331 -10.22 -8.65 6.48
CA ASP A 331 -9.19 -9.68 6.53
C ASP A 331 -8.59 -10.03 5.17
N MET A 332 -8.85 -9.21 4.14
CA MET A 332 -8.49 -9.50 2.75
C MET A 332 -7.23 -8.76 2.28
N GLY A 333 -6.34 -9.46 1.57
CA GLY A 333 -5.26 -8.87 0.76
C GLY A 333 -5.31 -9.34 -0.70
N MET A 334 -4.31 -9.01 -1.52
CA MET A 334 -4.27 -9.37 -2.95
C MET A 334 -2.92 -9.96 -3.40
N PRO A 335 -2.57 -11.18 -2.95
CA PRO A 335 -1.38 -11.88 -3.44
C PRO A 335 -1.41 -12.16 -4.96
N GLU A 336 -2.59 -12.13 -5.58
CA GLU A 336 -2.80 -12.37 -7.01
C GLU A 336 -2.10 -11.34 -7.91
N LEU A 337 -1.69 -10.17 -7.39
CA LEU A 337 -0.87 -9.21 -8.13
C LEU A 337 0.46 -9.82 -8.62
N ALA A 338 0.89 -10.97 -8.09
CA ALA A 338 1.98 -11.76 -8.66
C ALA A 338 1.77 -12.10 -10.15
N LEU A 339 0.52 -12.26 -10.62
CA LEU A 339 0.22 -12.57 -12.01
C LEU A 339 0.63 -11.45 -12.99
N THR A 340 0.80 -10.22 -12.51
CA THR A 340 1.37 -9.11 -13.31
C THR A 340 2.80 -9.38 -13.77
N GLY A 341 3.49 -10.35 -13.16
CA GLY A 341 4.90 -10.63 -13.43
C GLY A 341 5.86 -9.56 -12.90
N ASN A 342 5.34 -8.50 -12.25
CA ASN A 342 6.14 -7.38 -11.80
C ASN A 342 6.31 -7.42 -10.27
N PRO A 343 7.54 -7.63 -9.77
CA PRO A 343 7.78 -7.77 -8.33
C PRO A 343 7.48 -6.50 -7.52
N ARG A 344 7.38 -5.34 -8.19
CA ARG A 344 7.03 -4.07 -7.53
C ARG A 344 5.59 -4.03 -7.02
N TYR A 345 4.72 -4.91 -7.49
CA TYR A 345 3.30 -4.97 -7.08
C TYR A 345 2.99 -6.10 -6.11
N VAL A 346 3.95 -6.98 -5.86
CA VAL A 346 3.77 -8.05 -4.89
C VAL A 346 4.19 -7.52 -3.51
N ARG A 347 3.35 -7.76 -2.50
CA ARG A 347 3.63 -7.40 -1.11
C ARG A 347 3.58 -8.66 -0.23
N PRO A 348 4.52 -8.82 0.72
CA PRO A 348 4.38 -9.83 1.76
C PRO A 348 3.11 -9.60 2.58
N LEU A 349 2.56 -10.68 3.14
CA LEU A 349 1.41 -10.65 4.04
C LEU A 349 1.87 -11.04 5.46
N ALA A 350 1.59 -10.20 6.45
CA ALA A 350 2.01 -10.39 7.85
C ALA A 350 0.80 -10.61 8.77
N LEU A 351 0.14 -11.75 8.60
CA LEU A 351 -1.22 -12.00 9.11
C LEU A 351 -1.26 -12.86 10.38
N SER A 352 -0.12 -13.24 10.95
CA SER A 352 -0.06 -14.14 12.12
C SER A 352 -0.66 -13.56 13.40
N HIS A 353 -0.92 -12.26 13.40
CA HIS A 353 -1.54 -11.55 14.53
C HIS A 353 -3.08 -11.60 14.52
N LEU A 354 -3.68 -12.11 13.44
CA LEU A 354 -5.13 -12.26 13.28
C LEU A 354 -5.64 -13.51 14.00
N SER A 355 -6.94 -13.52 14.32
CA SER A 355 -7.61 -14.69 14.90
C SER A 355 -7.59 -15.86 13.92
N THR A 356 -7.47 -17.10 14.41
CA THR A 356 -7.53 -18.31 13.57
C THR A 356 -8.84 -18.48 12.79
N SER A 357 -9.90 -17.75 13.14
CA SER A 357 -11.16 -17.69 12.39
C SER A 357 -11.11 -16.80 11.14
N GLN A 358 -10.07 -15.96 10.99
CA GLN A 358 -9.87 -15.05 9.86
C GLN A 358 -8.96 -15.67 8.79
N LEU A 359 -8.81 -15.00 7.65
CA LEU A 359 -7.89 -15.39 6.58
C LEU A 359 -6.41 -15.13 6.94
N THR A 360 -5.87 -15.88 7.90
CA THR A 360 -4.56 -15.62 8.54
C THR A 360 -3.33 -16.18 7.82
N THR A 361 -3.52 -16.88 6.70
CA THR A 361 -2.43 -17.51 5.95
C THR A 361 -2.48 -17.16 4.49
N LEU A 362 -1.34 -17.19 3.80
CA LEU A 362 -1.29 -17.03 2.34
C LEU A 362 -2.17 -18.07 1.62
N THR A 363 -2.28 -19.29 2.17
CA THR A 363 -3.21 -20.31 1.66
C THR A 363 -4.66 -19.85 1.74
N ALA A 364 -5.09 -19.30 2.89
CA ALA A 364 -6.45 -18.80 3.07
C ALA A 364 -6.75 -17.58 2.16
N GLN A 365 -5.75 -16.72 1.94
CA GLN A 365 -5.87 -15.54 1.07
C GLN A 365 -6.01 -15.88 -0.41
N LEU A 366 -5.37 -16.98 -0.85
CA LEU A 366 -5.39 -17.48 -2.22
C LEU A 366 -6.49 -18.52 -2.47
N ARG A 367 -7.16 -19.02 -1.43
CA ARG A 367 -8.17 -20.07 -1.54
C ARG A 367 -9.28 -19.91 -0.51
N ASP A 368 -10.49 -19.75 -1.02
CA ASP A 368 -11.75 -19.90 -0.28
C ASP A 368 -12.62 -21.01 -0.90
N VAL A 369 -13.91 -21.07 -0.52
CA VAL A 369 -14.87 -22.08 -1.01
C VAL A 369 -15.33 -21.83 -2.45
N THR A 370 -15.10 -20.63 -2.99
CA THR A 370 -15.53 -20.17 -4.30
C THR A 370 -14.39 -20.16 -5.33
N VAL A 371 -13.16 -19.87 -4.90
CA VAL A 371 -12.00 -19.63 -5.77
C VAL A 371 -10.73 -20.24 -5.19
N ASP A 372 -9.88 -20.81 -6.06
CA ASP A 372 -8.51 -21.23 -5.73
C ASP A 372 -7.52 -20.64 -6.73
N MET A 373 -6.66 -19.73 -6.28
CA MET A 373 -5.63 -19.03 -7.06
C MET A 373 -4.23 -19.61 -6.84
N ARG A 374 -4.07 -20.67 -6.05
CA ARG A 374 -2.73 -21.19 -5.69
C ARG A 374 -1.92 -21.64 -6.91
N ALA A 375 -2.55 -22.31 -7.87
CA ALA A 375 -1.91 -22.71 -9.13
C ALA A 375 -1.37 -21.49 -9.89
N ALA A 376 -2.18 -20.43 -9.99
CA ALA A 376 -1.84 -19.21 -10.70
C ALA A 376 -0.72 -18.42 -10.01
N TYR A 377 -0.77 -18.33 -8.67
CA TYR A 377 0.27 -17.70 -7.86
C TYR A 377 1.62 -18.43 -7.98
N LEU A 378 1.61 -19.76 -7.85
CA LEU A 378 2.83 -20.59 -8.01
C LEU A 378 3.41 -20.49 -9.43
N ALA A 379 2.54 -20.53 -10.46
CA ALA A 379 2.95 -20.35 -11.85
C ALA A 379 3.54 -18.96 -12.14
N ALA A 380 3.11 -17.93 -11.42
CA ALA A 380 3.64 -16.58 -11.57
C ALA A 380 5.11 -16.49 -11.16
N ASN A 381 5.50 -17.20 -10.09
CA ASN A 381 6.87 -17.32 -9.59
C ASN A 381 7.60 -15.96 -9.44
N VAL A 382 6.92 -14.99 -8.81
CA VAL A 382 7.44 -13.63 -8.62
C VAL A 382 7.89 -13.45 -7.18
N VAL A 383 9.14 -13.05 -6.99
CA VAL A 383 9.68 -12.68 -5.68
C VAL A 383 9.46 -11.18 -5.44
N PRO A 384 8.81 -10.76 -4.34
CA PRO A 384 8.59 -9.35 -4.04
C PRO A 384 9.90 -8.55 -3.95
N THR A 385 9.89 -7.32 -4.47
CA THR A 385 10.97 -6.32 -4.25
C THR A 385 10.56 -5.32 -3.18
N ALA A 386 11.54 -4.72 -2.50
CA ALA A 386 11.28 -3.63 -1.55
C ALA A 386 10.55 -2.47 -2.26
N SER A 387 9.57 -1.88 -1.58
CA SER A 387 8.84 -0.71 -2.04
C SER A 387 9.18 0.49 -1.17
N ALA A 388 9.32 1.65 -1.79
CA ALA A 388 9.26 2.90 -1.05
C ALA A 388 7.88 3.04 -0.42
N ALA A 389 7.84 3.61 0.78
CA ALA A 389 6.61 4.01 1.46
C ALA A 389 6.86 5.40 2.06
N PRO A 390 6.54 6.48 1.32
CA PRO A 390 6.77 7.83 1.81
C PRO A 390 5.87 8.12 3.02
N ALA A 391 6.27 9.12 3.82
CA ALA A 391 5.51 9.52 5.01
C ALA A 391 4.11 10.01 4.66
N LEU A 392 3.94 10.58 3.47
CA LEU A 392 2.68 11.02 2.90
C LEU A 392 2.50 10.47 1.48
N THR A 393 1.34 9.87 1.22
CA THR A 393 0.85 9.54 -0.12
C THR A 393 -0.52 10.20 -0.30
N ALA A 394 -0.63 11.09 -1.28
CA ALA A 394 -1.89 11.78 -1.61
C ALA A 394 -2.32 11.42 -3.03
N LEU A 395 -3.48 10.76 -3.16
CA LEU A 395 -4.08 10.34 -4.43
C LEU A 395 -5.48 10.95 -4.57
N PRO A 396 -5.60 12.27 -4.83
CA PRO A 396 -6.86 13.00 -4.75
C PRO A 396 -7.97 12.48 -5.66
N GLN A 397 -7.64 11.97 -6.85
CA GLN A 397 -8.63 11.44 -7.80
C GLN A 397 -9.23 10.10 -7.37
N SER A 398 -8.51 9.34 -6.54
CA SER A 398 -8.98 8.08 -5.95
C SER A 398 -9.47 8.23 -4.52
N GLY A 399 -9.24 9.40 -3.94
CA GLY A 399 -9.63 9.71 -2.58
C GLY A 399 -8.78 9.11 -1.47
N ASN A 400 -7.51 8.80 -1.72
CA ASN A 400 -6.67 8.14 -0.71
C ASN A 400 -5.62 9.13 -0.18
N LEU A 401 -5.76 9.55 1.09
CA LEU A 401 -4.77 10.34 1.83
C LEU A 401 -4.17 9.48 2.93
N ILE A 402 -2.90 9.09 2.75
CA ILE A 402 -2.25 8.09 3.58
C ILE A 402 -1.01 8.68 4.24
N PHE A 403 -0.90 8.45 5.54
CA PHE A 403 0.26 8.76 6.35
C PHE A 403 0.91 7.45 6.80
N ARG A 404 2.25 7.30 6.66
CA ARG A 404 2.93 6.06 7.03
C ARG A 404 4.32 6.29 7.63
N SER A 405 4.68 5.60 8.72
CA SER A 405 6.01 5.79 9.35
C SER A 405 7.16 5.09 8.60
N GLY A 406 6.86 4.19 7.67
CA GLY A 406 7.85 3.36 6.99
C GLY A 406 7.22 2.30 6.08
N ALA A 407 8.04 1.42 5.51
CA ALA A 407 7.61 0.35 4.61
C ALA A 407 7.47 -1.02 5.29
N ASP A 408 7.82 -1.13 6.57
CA ASP A 408 7.77 -2.39 7.33
C ASP A 408 6.34 -2.71 7.80
N THR A 409 6.13 -3.97 8.20
CA THR A 409 4.81 -4.49 8.59
C THR A 409 4.30 -3.96 9.93
N LEU A 410 5.15 -3.26 10.68
CA LEU A 410 4.86 -2.68 11.98
C LEU A 410 4.79 -1.15 11.92
N ALA A 411 4.78 -0.58 10.70
CA ALA A 411 4.64 0.84 10.49
C ALA A 411 3.30 1.36 11.06
N THR A 412 3.33 2.59 11.56
CA THR A 412 2.13 3.36 11.86
C THR A 412 1.57 3.86 10.54
N TYR A 413 0.28 3.68 10.33
CA TYR A 413 -0.47 3.98 9.12
C TYR A 413 -1.81 4.60 9.52
N LEU A 414 -2.14 5.74 8.93
CA LEU A 414 -3.47 6.33 8.99
C LEU A 414 -3.92 6.61 7.56
N HIS A 415 -5.14 6.21 7.24
CA HIS A 415 -5.76 6.48 5.95
C HIS A 415 -7.00 7.32 6.18
N VAL A 416 -7.02 8.54 5.65
CA VAL A 416 -8.21 9.40 5.61
C VAL A 416 -8.83 9.31 4.22
N TYR A 417 -10.10 8.93 4.14
CA TYR A 417 -10.76 8.65 2.88
C TYR A 417 -11.43 9.91 2.30
N GLY A 418 -10.80 10.49 1.28
CA GLY A 418 -11.29 11.63 0.50
C GLY A 418 -12.06 11.22 -0.73
N LYS A 419 -13.24 10.62 -0.56
CA LYS A 419 -14.07 10.08 -1.63
C LYS A 419 -14.57 11.14 -2.64
N ASN A 420 -13.98 11.20 -3.83
CA ASN A 420 -14.36 12.15 -4.88
C ASN A 420 -14.06 11.62 -6.30
N GLY A 421 -14.48 12.36 -7.33
CA GLY A 421 -14.16 12.10 -8.73
C GLY A 421 -14.87 10.86 -9.29
N ALA A 422 -14.28 10.28 -10.33
CA ALA A 422 -14.86 9.12 -11.03
C ALA A 422 -15.08 7.90 -10.10
N ALA A 423 -14.22 7.74 -9.09
CA ALA A 423 -14.38 6.69 -8.08
C ALA A 423 -15.70 6.87 -7.33
N LEU A 424 -16.01 8.07 -6.85
CA LEU A 424 -17.29 8.36 -6.20
C LEU A 424 -18.45 8.22 -7.17
N GLU A 425 -18.42 8.90 -8.33
CA GLU A 425 -19.56 8.97 -9.25
C GLU A 425 -20.05 7.59 -9.70
N ASN A 426 -19.14 6.63 -9.86
CA ASN A 426 -19.43 5.30 -10.39
C ASN A 426 -19.38 4.18 -9.35
N SER A 427 -19.16 4.50 -8.06
CA SER A 427 -19.11 3.54 -6.95
C SER A 427 -20.46 2.87 -6.64
N GLY A 428 -21.57 3.51 -7.02
CA GLY A 428 -22.92 2.93 -7.05
C GLY A 428 -23.30 2.09 -5.83
N GLY A 429 -23.69 0.82 -6.07
CA GLY A 429 -24.28 -0.06 -5.05
C GLY A 429 -23.30 -0.63 -4.01
N HIS A 430 -22.00 -0.40 -4.17
CA HIS A 430 -20.96 -0.86 -3.22
C HIS A 430 -20.42 0.27 -2.35
N ASN A 431 -20.96 1.47 -2.51
CA ASN A 431 -20.53 2.67 -1.80
C ASN A 431 -21.09 2.71 -0.37
N GLN A 432 -20.24 2.95 0.63
CA GLN A 432 -20.63 3.16 2.03
C GLN A 432 -20.71 4.64 2.43
N GLY A 433 -21.40 4.98 3.52
CA GLY A 433 -21.50 6.37 4.01
C GLY A 433 -20.23 6.84 4.72
N ASP A 434 -19.07 6.66 4.10
CA ASP A 434 -17.75 6.68 4.72
C ASP A 434 -16.87 7.86 4.25
N ALA A 435 -17.41 8.80 3.47
CA ALA A 435 -16.66 9.99 3.05
C ALA A 435 -16.11 10.77 4.26
N SER A 436 -14.82 11.11 4.21
CA SER A 436 -14.01 11.73 5.28
C SER A 436 -13.66 10.84 6.48
N SER A 437 -14.05 9.56 6.47
CA SER A 437 -13.66 8.60 7.51
C SER A 437 -12.15 8.35 7.55
N PHE A 438 -11.68 7.69 8.61
CA PHE A 438 -10.32 7.20 8.67
C PHE A 438 -10.19 5.84 9.36
N ILE A 439 -9.10 5.16 9.06
CA ILE A 439 -8.63 3.98 9.82
C ILE A 439 -7.20 4.19 10.30
N LEU A 440 -6.81 3.49 11.36
CA LEU A 440 -5.46 3.54 11.94
C LEU A 440 -4.95 2.12 12.18
N HIS A 441 -3.79 1.81 11.60
CA HIS A 441 -3.03 0.58 11.88
C HIS A 441 -1.65 0.96 12.41
N ALA A 442 -1.21 0.38 13.52
CA ALA A 442 0.12 0.63 14.05
C ALA A 442 0.68 -0.61 14.75
N TYR A 443 2.00 -0.80 14.68
CA TYR A 443 2.69 -1.90 15.38
C TYR A 443 2.12 -3.30 15.03
N GLY A 444 1.64 -3.48 13.80
CA GLY A 444 1.07 -4.74 13.34
C GLY A 444 -0.37 -4.98 13.81
N GLN A 445 -1.08 -3.96 14.29
CA GLN A 445 -2.48 -4.06 14.72
C GLN A 445 -3.34 -2.99 14.06
N LEU A 446 -4.54 -3.38 13.63
CA LEU A 446 -5.62 -2.44 13.34
C LEU A 446 -6.18 -1.91 14.67
N LEU A 447 -6.22 -0.59 14.83
CA LEU A 447 -6.54 0.07 16.10
C LEU A 447 -7.75 1.01 16.00
N ALA A 448 -7.86 1.81 14.94
CA ALA A 448 -9.09 2.53 14.60
C ALA A 448 -9.74 1.81 13.41
N LEU A 449 -10.96 1.34 13.63
CA LEU A 449 -11.70 0.44 12.75
C LEU A 449 -12.48 1.22 11.70
N ASP A 450 -12.57 0.64 10.52
CA ASP A 450 -13.80 0.74 9.73
C ASP A 450 -14.66 -0.50 10.03
N ALA A 451 -15.98 -0.40 9.86
CA ALA A 451 -16.89 -1.51 10.11
C ALA A 451 -16.80 -2.62 9.06
N GLY A 452 -16.25 -2.34 7.87
CA GLY A 452 -16.00 -3.33 6.83
C GLY A 452 -17.27 -3.80 6.13
N TYR A 453 -17.32 -5.08 5.76
CA TYR A 453 -18.39 -5.61 4.90
C TYR A 453 -18.82 -7.01 5.32
N LEU A 454 -20.12 -7.26 5.43
CA LEU A 454 -20.66 -8.59 5.75
C LEU A 454 -21.09 -9.31 4.47
N SER A 455 -22.08 -8.74 3.80
CA SER A 455 -22.52 -9.12 2.45
C SER A 455 -23.45 -8.06 1.90
N TYR A 456 -23.79 -8.17 0.62
CA TYR A 456 -24.67 -7.21 -0.04
C TYR A 456 -26.03 -7.08 0.66
N ASN A 457 -26.58 -8.19 1.16
CA ASN A 457 -27.88 -8.19 1.84
C ASN A 457 -27.82 -7.62 3.27
N ARG A 458 -26.63 -7.63 3.88
CA ARG A 458 -26.39 -7.17 5.26
C ARG A 458 -25.59 -5.87 5.33
N ARG A 459 -25.31 -5.24 4.18
CA ARG A 459 -24.45 -4.06 4.10
C ARG A 459 -24.93 -2.88 4.95
N ASN A 460 -26.24 -2.73 5.14
CA ASN A 460 -26.81 -1.67 5.98
C ASN A 460 -26.47 -1.84 7.47
N GLU A 461 -26.04 -3.02 7.93
CA GLU A 461 -25.61 -3.22 9.31
C GLU A 461 -24.28 -2.51 9.60
N VAL A 462 -23.42 -2.37 8.59
CA VAL A 462 -22.04 -1.86 8.73
C VAL A 462 -21.72 -0.62 7.90
N GLY A 463 -22.41 -0.36 6.78
CA GLY A 463 -22.06 0.73 5.85
C GLY A 463 -22.74 2.09 6.07
N ASN A 464 -23.41 2.31 7.21
CA ASN A 464 -23.97 3.63 7.56
C ASN A 464 -22.90 4.54 8.18
N ALA A 465 -23.00 5.85 7.98
CA ALA A 465 -22.10 6.85 8.55
C ALA A 465 -21.84 6.71 10.07
N THR A 466 -22.80 6.19 10.83
CA THR A 466 -22.68 5.93 12.28
C THR A 466 -21.69 4.80 12.64
N ASN A 467 -21.16 4.09 11.65
CA ASN A 467 -20.25 2.97 11.82
C ASN A 467 -18.80 3.31 11.40
N HIS A 468 -18.54 4.54 10.97
CA HIS A 468 -17.25 4.99 10.42
C HIS A 468 -16.64 6.11 11.27
N ASN A 469 -15.31 6.26 11.28
CA ASN A 469 -14.63 7.33 12.02
C ASN A 469 -14.74 8.70 11.34
N LEU A 470 -15.93 9.30 11.31
CA LEU A 470 -16.25 10.60 10.71
C LEU A 470 -17.05 11.48 11.67
N LEU A 471 -17.45 12.68 11.26
CA LEU A 471 -18.36 13.50 12.05
C LEU A 471 -19.83 13.20 11.70
N LEU A 472 -20.71 13.24 12.69
CA LEU A 472 -22.15 13.27 12.42
C LEU A 472 -22.70 14.67 12.65
N VAL A 473 -23.65 15.08 11.81
CA VAL A 473 -24.44 16.31 11.94
C VAL A 473 -25.88 15.93 12.25
N ASP A 474 -26.33 16.26 13.46
CA ASP A 474 -27.60 15.84 14.05
C ASP A 474 -27.81 14.31 14.00
N GLY A 475 -26.74 13.55 14.27
CA GLY A 475 -26.76 12.09 14.27
C GLY A 475 -26.76 11.43 12.89
N ALA A 476 -26.62 12.20 11.81
CA ALA A 476 -26.53 11.69 10.44
C ALA A 476 -25.21 12.10 9.78
N GLY A 477 -24.74 11.29 8.84
CA GLY A 477 -23.64 11.62 7.95
C GLY A 477 -24.04 11.38 6.50
N PRO A 478 -23.07 11.10 5.62
CA PRO A 478 -23.37 10.72 4.25
C PRO A 478 -24.16 9.42 4.13
N LEU A 479 -24.87 9.24 3.02
CA LEU A 479 -25.74 8.08 2.81
C LEU A 479 -25.01 6.97 2.06
N ILE A 480 -25.39 5.74 2.39
CA ILE A 480 -24.97 4.55 1.66
C ILE A 480 -25.45 4.62 0.19
N GLY A 481 -24.57 4.25 -0.76
CA GLY A 481 -24.91 4.26 -2.18
C GLY A 481 -25.91 3.18 -2.57
N THR A 482 -26.61 3.41 -3.69
CA THR A 482 -27.56 2.46 -4.29
C THR A 482 -27.13 2.11 -5.71
N THR A 483 -27.64 1.01 -6.25
CA THR A 483 -27.27 0.56 -7.60
C THR A 483 -27.52 1.65 -8.64
N GLY A 484 -26.45 2.11 -9.28
CA GLY A 484 -26.49 3.14 -10.32
C GLY A 484 -26.45 4.59 -9.85
N ALA A 485 -26.35 4.86 -8.54
CA ALA A 485 -26.15 6.19 -7.99
C ALA A 485 -25.38 6.14 -6.66
N ALA A 486 -24.26 6.88 -6.57
CA ALA A 486 -23.66 7.18 -5.28
C ALA A 486 -24.56 8.19 -4.53
N ASN A 487 -24.86 7.92 -3.26
CA ASN A 487 -25.64 8.82 -2.40
C ASN A 487 -24.78 9.47 -1.30
N ASP A 488 -23.47 9.34 -1.43
CA ASP A 488 -22.48 9.90 -0.50
C ASP A 488 -22.22 11.38 -0.80
N ALA A 489 -21.69 12.11 0.17
CA ALA A 489 -21.22 13.47 0.01
C ALA A 489 -19.77 13.46 -0.52
N PRO A 490 -19.44 14.24 -1.57
CA PRO A 490 -18.07 14.31 -2.05
C PRO A 490 -17.13 14.82 -0.94
N ALA A 491 -15.96 14.19 -0.84
CA ALA A 491 -14.89 14.56 0.07
C ALA A 491 -13.59 14.77 -0.71
N SER A 492 -13.08 15.99 -0.78
CA SER A 492 -11.88 16.31 -1.58
C SER A 492 -10.63 16.43 -0.73
N ILE A 493 -9.54 15.79 -1.17
CA ILE A 493 -8.20 15.95 -0.60
C ILE A 493 -7.60 17.28 -1.08
N GLN A 494 -7.05 18.07 -0.15
CA GLN A 494 -6.40 19.34 -0.45
C GLN A 494 -5.23 19.62 0.49
N ASN A 495 -4.41 20.63 0.11
CA ASN A 495 -3.37 21.21 0.96
C ASN A 495 -2.43 20.20 1.62
N THR A 496 -1.78 19.35 0.82
CA THR A 496 -0.88 18.29 1.32
C THR A 496 0.58 18.71 1.24
N PHE A 497 1.36 18.46 2.30
CA PHE A 497 2.83 18.58 2.25
C PHE A 497 3.48 17.68 3.31
N GLN A 498 4.79 17.43 3.16
CA GLN A 498 5.57 16.75 4.18
C GLN A 498 6.95 17.41 4.36
N THR A 499 7.43 17.39 5.59
CA THR A 499 8.81 17.63 6.03
C THR A 499 9.30 16.34 6.75
N PRO A 500 10.61 16.20 7.03
CA PRO A 500 11.14 15.02 7.71
C PRO A 500 10.43 14.60 9.01
N GLN A 501 9.89 15.55 9.78
CA GLN A 501 9.22 15.30 11.06
C GLN A 501 7.71 15.64 11.06
N LEU A 502 7.12 16.04 9.93
CA LEU A 502 5.69 16.34 9.84
C LEU A 502 5.14 15.94 8.48
N ALA A 503 4.01 15.25 8.45
CA ALA A 503 3.18 15.16 7.25
C ALA A 503 1.81 15.79 7.53
N TYR A 504 1.26 16.48 6.53
CA TYR A 504 0.00 17.21 6.64
C TYR A 504 -0.88 17.00 5.41
N GLY A 505 -2.19 16.95 5.63
CA GLY A 505 -3.19 16.98 4.57
C GLY A 505 -4.60 17.26 5.09
N GLU A 506 -5.46 17.74 4.19
CA GLU A 506 -6.84 18.10 4.50
C GLU A 506 -7.82 17.29 3.65
N VAL A 507 -8.97 16.96 4.24
CA VAL A 507 -10.13 16.40 3.55
C VAL A 507 -11.35 17.25 3.87
N GLN A 508 -11.99 17.79 2.84
CA GLN A 508 -13.17 18.65 2.96
C GLN A 508 -14.41 17.94 2.41
N THR A 509 -15.52 17.99 3.15
CA THR A 509 -16.83 17.49 2.71
C THR A 509 -17.96 18.39 3.20
N THR A 510 -19.15 18.23 2.62
CA THR A 510 -20.35 18.96 3.00
C THR A 510 -21.56 18.04 2.97
N TYR A 511 -22.25 17.92 4.10
CA TYR A 511 -23.55 17.28 4.21
C TYR A 511 -24.37 18.00 5.27
N ARG A 512 -25.70 17.90 5.20
CA ARG A 512 -26.61 18.54 6.16
C ARG A 512 -26.36 20.06 6.30
N GLN A 513 -25.93 20.71 5.22
CA GLN A 513 -25.56 22.14 5.16
C GLN A 513 -24.36 22.54 6.04
N ALA A 514 -23.66 21.58 6.65
CA ALA A 514 -22.42 21.81 7.38
C ALA A 514 -21.22 21.47 6.48
N THR A 515 -20.29 22.42 6.33
CA THR A 515 -18.98 22.17 5.72
C THR A 515 -18.02 21.74 6.80
N ILE A 516 -17.33 20.63 6.56
CA ILE A 516 -16.39 20.00 7.49
C ILE A 516 -15.06 19.87 6.79
N ILE A 517 -14.00 20.40 7.41
CA ILE A 517 -12.61 20.26 6.94
C ILE A 517 -11.82 19.52 8.02
N ARG A 518 -11.51 18.26 7.74
CA ARG A 518 -10.63 17.42 8.55
C ARG A 518 -9.19 17.69 8.16
N LYS A 519 -8.37 18.09 9.12
CA LYS A 519 -6.95 18.40 8.93
C LYS A 519 -6.15 17.43 9.78
N THR A 520 -5.18 16.76 9.17
CA THR A 520 -4.42 15.70 9.80
C THR A 520 -2.95 16.06 9.83
N LEU A 521 -2.35 16.03 11.02
CA LEU A 521 -0.90 16.15 11.21
C LEU A 521 -0.37 14.80 11.70
N PHE A 522 0.62 14.24 11.01
CA PHE A 522 1.38 13.10 11.47
C PHE A 522 2.71 13.58 12.05
N VAL A 523 2.79 13.58 13.37
CA VAL A 523 3.88 14.23 14.11
C VAL A 523 5.00 13.22 14.38
N ARG A 524 6.18 13.50 13.83
CA ARG A 524 7.43 12.73 14.01
C ARG A 524 7.29 11.23 13.74
N ASN A 525 6.39 10.87 12.82
CA ASN A 525 6.01 9.51 12.51
C ASN A 525 5.49 8.69 13.71
N THR A 526 4.98 9.36 14.74
CA THR A 526 4.61 8.75 16.04
C THR A 526 3.11 8.72 16.28
N TYR A 527 2.44 9.86 16.15
CA TYR A 527 1.03 10.02 16.51
C TYR A 527 0.36 11.07 15.63
N PHE A 528 -0.97 11.12 15.69
CA PHE A 528 -1.77 12.01 14.86
C PHE A 528 -2.46 13.10 15.68
N LEU A 529 -2.48 14.31 15.15
CA LEU A 529 -3.42 15.35 15.55
C LEU A 529 -4.45 15.52 14.44
N LEU A 530 -5.73 15.44 14.79
CA LEU A 530 -6.85 15.65 13.88
C LEU A 530 -7.63 16.88 14.34
N THR A 531 -7.86 17.80 13.40
CA THR A 531 -8.73 18.95 13.65
C THR A 531 -9.90 18.90 12.69
N ASP A 532 -11.12 18.99 13.20
CA ASP A 532 -12.31 19.07 12.37
C ASP A 532 -12.92 20.48 12.50
N ALA A 533 -12.72 21.28 11.45
CA ALA A 533 -13.24 22.64 11.35
C ALA A 533 -14.63 22.62 10.72
N ILE A 534 -15.62 23.16 11.43
CA ILE A 534 -17.03 23.07 11.02
C ILE A 534 -17.64 24.45 10.85
N THR A 535 -18.40 24.64 9.77
CA THR A 535 -19.20 25.85 9.54
C THR A 535 -20.52 25.50 8.87
N ALA A 536 -21.61 26.03 9.40
CA ALA A 536 -22.98 25.84 8.93
C ALA A 536 -23.77 27.16 9.03
N PRO A 537 -24.85 27.34 8.24
CA PRO A 537 -25.70 28.52 8.31
C PRO A 537 -26.60 28.55 9.57
N SER A 538 -26.83 27.41 10.21
CA SER A 538 -27.65 27.24 11.42
C SER A 538 -26.93 26.41 12.46
N GLU A 539 -27.42 26.43 13.70
CA GLU A 539 -26.91 25.57 14.76
C GLU A 539 -27.25 24.11 14.52
N HIS A 540 -26.30 23.23 14.81
CA HIS A 540 -26.44 21.78 14.77
C HIS A 540 -25.89 21.12 16.03
N THR A 541 -26.12 19.82 16.16
CA THR A 541 -25.32 18.95 17.04
C THR A 541 -24.28 18.18 16.23
N TYR A 542 -23.01 18.39 16.51
CA TYR A 542 -21.91 17.65 15.91
C TYR A 542 -21.46 16.52 16.84
N THR A 543 -21.28 15.32 16.30
CA THR A 543 -20.70 14.19 17.05
C THR A 543 -19.40 13.77 16.39
N TRP A 544 -18.29 13.95 17.08
CA TRP A 544 -17.02 13.33 16.72
C TRP A 544 -17.03 11.92 17.29
N GLN A 545 -16.78 10.91 16.45
CA GLN A 545 -16.80 9.51 16.87
C GLN A 545 -15.52 8.76 16.50
N LEU A 546 -15.11 7.85 17.38
CA LEU A 546 -13.99 6.94 17.15
C LEU A 546 -14.37 5.52 17.54
N HIS A 547 -14.43 4.66 16.53
CA HIS A 547 -14.54 3.21 16.59
C HIS A 547 -13.14 2.62 16.74
N GLY A 548 -12.75 2.28 17.97
CA GLY A 548 -11.47 1.61 18.23
C GLY A 548 -11.61 0.10 18.35
N TYR A 549 -10.54 -0.65 18.05
CA TYR A 549 -10.53 -2.10 18.19
C TYR A 549 -10.41 -2.49 19.66
N GLY A 550 -11.57 -2.74 20.27
CA GLY A 550 -11.69 -3.26 21.63
C GLY A 550 -13.09 -3.01 22.18
N LEU A 551 -13.49 -3.80 23.17
CA LEU A 551 -14.80 -3.71 23.79
C LEU A 551 -14.67 -3.41 25.28
N GLU A 552 -15.58 -2.60 25.82
CA GLU A 552 -15.72 -2.41 27.26
C GLU A 552 -16.04 -3.76 27.92
N ASN A 553 -15.27 -4.13 28.95
CA ASN A 553 -15.28 -5.49 29.52
C ASN A 553 -14.90 -6.61 28.52
N GLY A 554 -14.17 -6.27 27.46
CA GLY A 554 -13.67 -7.22 26.47
C GLY A 554 -12.58 -8.16 27.00
N THR A 555 -12.07 -8.99 26.12
CA THR A 555 -11.00 -9.97 26.38
C THR A 555 -9.77 -9.68 25.52
N ALA A 556 -8.69 -10.45 25.68
CA ALA A 556 -7.55 -10.38 24.76
C ALA A 556 -7.98 -10.64 23.29
N ALA A 557 -8.95 -11.53 23.08
CA ALA A 557 -9.44 -11.89 21.75
C ALA A 557 -10.24 -10.76 21.10
N THR A 558 -11.14 -10.09 21.82
CA THR A 558 -11.94 -8.97 21.30
C THR A 558 -11.20 -7.63 21.37
N GLY A 559 -10.08 -7.59 22.10
CA GLY A 559 -9.52 -6.35 22.62
C GLY A 559 -10.35 -5.76 23.76
N THR A 560 -9.76 -4.82 24.49
CA THR A 560 -10.39 -4.15 25.64
C THR A 560 -10.48 -2.64 25.43
N PHE A 561 -11.49 -2.00 26.00
CA PHE A 561 -11.62 -0.56 26.10
C PHE A 561 -11.64 -0.09 27.56
N SER A 562 -11.01 1.05 27.83
CA SER A 562 -11.13 1.80 29.08
C SER A 562 -11.23 3.30 28.78
N GLY A 563 -12.17 4.01 29.41
CA GLY A 563 -12.38 5.44 29.19
C GLY A 563 -12.15 6.29 30.43
N ASN A 564 -11.67 7.51 30.22
CA ASN A 564 -11.76 8.62 31.17
C ASN A 564 -12.58 9.74 30.51
N LEU A 565 -13.90 9.51 30.44
CA LEU A 565 -14.82 10.37 29.69
C LEU A 565 -14.86 11.81 30.23
N ALA A 566 -14.63 12.00 31.53
CA ALA A 566 -14.53 13.33 32.14
C ALA A 566 -13.35 14.16 31.58
N ALA A 567 -12.31 13.50 31.09
CA ALA A 567 -11.18 14.13 30.41
C ALA A 567 -11.31 14.13 28.87
N GLY A 568 -12.37 13.52 28.31
CA GLY A 568 -12.53 13.33 26.88
C GLY A 568 -11.60 12.26 26.28
N GLU A 569 -11.27 11.25 27.08
CA GLU A 569 -10.27 10.23 26.73
C GLU A 569 -10.87 8.81 26.62
N GLY A 570 -10.41 8.05 25.63
CA GLY A 570 -10.66 6.62 25.47
C GLY A 570 -9.39 5.87 25.09
N THR A 571 -9.17 4.69 25.67
CA THR A 571 -8.02 3.83 25.35
C THR A 571 -8.50 2.43 24.95
N TRP A 572 -8.06 1.97 23.78
CA TRP A 572 -8.27 0.60 23.30
C TRP A 572 -6.95 -0.17 23.37
N LEU A 573 -7.03 -1.47 23.68
CA LEU A 573 -5.89 -2.38 23.71
C LEU A 573 -6.22 -3.65 22.93
N LYS A 574 -5.37 -3.98 21.96
CA LYS A 574 -5.42 -5.21 21.17
C LYS A 574 -4.02 -5.79 21.02
N ASN A 575 -3.82 -7.06 21.39
CA ASN A 575 -2.56 -7.78 21.22
C ASN A 575 -1.30 -7.03 21.72
N GLY A 576 -1.39 -6.35 22.87
CA GLY A 576 -0.29 -5.58 23.47
C GLY A 576 -0.04 -4.19 22.85
N VAL A 577 -0.90 -3.75 21.93
CA VAL A 577 -0.85 -2.41 21.32
C VAL A 577 -2.03 -1.59 21.78
N HIS A 578 -1.75 -0.40 22.31
CA HIS A 578 -2.75 0.55 22.76
C HIS A 578 -2.97 1.63 21.71
N LEU A 579 -4.21 2.14 21.63
CA LEU A 579 -4.56 3.42 21.02
C LEU A 579 -5.23 4.27 22.09
N GLN A 580 -4.59 5.36 22.50
CA GLN A 580 -5.21 6.38 23.34
C GLN A 580 -5.67 7.53 22.46
N ALA A 581 -6.96 7.85 22.55
CA ALA A 581 -7.57 9.00 21.92
C ALA A 581 -7.98 10.01 22.98
N HIS A 582 -7.65 11.28 22.73
CA HIS A 582 -8.05 12.40 23.58
C HIS A 582 -8.67 13.46 22.68
N VAL A 583 -9.91 13.87 22.95
CA VAL A 583 -10.65 14.81 22.09
C VAL A 583 -11.27 15.95 22.88
N THR A 584 -11.16 17.17 22.35
CA THR A 584 -11.83 18.36 22.86
C THR A 584 -12.45 19.15 21.70
N ALA A 585 -13.23 20.17 22.04
CA ALA A 585 -13.79 21.12 21.09
C ALA A 585 -13.68 22.55 21.62
N THR A 586 -13.99 23.55 20.79
CA THR A 586 -14.09 24.95 21.24
C THR A 586 -15.16 25.08 22.32
N GLY A 587 -14.78 25.55 23.50
CA GLY A 587 -15.64 25.60 24.69
C GLY A 587 -15.98 24.23 25.25
N ASN A 588 -15.08 23.25 25.05
CA ASN A 588 -15.25 21.82 25.31
C ASN A 588 -16.42 21.16 24.54
N ALA A 589 -16.39 19.83 24.48
CA ALA A 589 -17.57 19.07 24.09
C ALA A 589 -18.67 19.23 25.17
N THR A 590 -19.92 19.24 24.73
CA THR A 590 -21.12 19.23 25.59
C THR A 590 -21.23 17.91 26.36
N THR A 591 -20.98 16.78 25.71
CA THR A 591 -20.95 15.45 26.35
C THR A 591 -19.83 14.57 25.81
N TYR A 592 -19.38 13.64 26.65
CA TYR A 592 -18.49 12.54 26.31
C TYR A 592 -19.15 11.24 26.74
N ASP A 593 -19.44 10.38 25.77
CA ASP A 593 -20.19 9.14 25.97
C ASP A 593 -19.51 7.99 25.22
N THR A 594 -20.01 6.77 25.45
CA THR A 594 -19.67 5.60 24.66
C THR A 594 -20.91 5.02 23.97
N ALA A 595 -20.68 4.28 22.90
CA ALA A 595 -21.67 3.40 22.30
C ALA A 595 -21.03 2.04 21.98
N THR A 596 -21.85 1.05 21.68
CA THR A 596 -21.39 -0.24 21.12
C THR A 596 -21.65 -0.23 19.62
N GLY A 597 -20.58 -0.33 18.84
CA GLY A 597 -20.62 -0.52 17.40
C GLY A 597 -20.42 -1.98 17.00
N SER A 598 -20.54 -2.25 15.71
CA SER A 598 -20.27 -3.54 15.10
C SER A 598 -19.26 -3.37 13.98
N HIS A 599 -18.36 -4.33 13.83
CA HIS A 599 -17.47 -4.45 12.68
C HIS A 599 -17.44 -5.89 12.20
N GLU A 600 -17.09 -6.11 10.95
CA GLU A 600 -16.82 -7.43 10.42
C GLU A 600 -15.53 -7.99 11.07
N LEU A 601 -15.53 -9.28 11.43
CA LEU A 601 -14.33 -10.04 11.78
C LEU A 601 -13.81 -10.83 10.56
N THR A 602 -14.74 -11.50 9.88
CA THR A 602 -14.58 -12.23 8.62
C THR A 602 -15.96 -12.37 7.98
N TYR A 603 -16.06 -12.95 6.78
CA TYR A 603 -17.29 -13.08 6.00
C TYR A 603 -18.51 -13.46 6.87
N GLU A 604 -19.57 -12.65 6.78
CA GLU A 604 -20.85 -12.83 7.49
C GLU A 604 -20.77 -12.84 9.04
N THR A 605 -19.60 -12.60 9.62
CA THR A 605 -19.35 -12.72 11.06
C THR A 605 -19.03 -11.36 11.68
N PRO A 606 -19.98 -10.73 12.41
CA PRO A 606 -19.72 -9.48 13.10
C PRO A 606 -19.07 -9.69 14.48
N GLU A 607 -18.32 -8.69 14.93
CA GLU A 607 -17.76 -8.53 16.27
C GLU A 607 -18.10 -7.13 16.81
N SER A 608 -18.44 -7.03 18.09
CA SER A 608 -18.75 -5.74 18.74
C SER A 608 -17.49 -5.00 19.18
N HIS A 609 -17.55 -3.67 19.17
CA HIS A 609 -16.50 -2.80 19.71
C HIS A 609 -17.11 -1.59 20.43
N THR A 610 -16.31 -0.89 21.23
CA THR A 610 -16.72 0.36 21.88
C THR A 610 -16.33 1.56 21.03
N THR A 611 -17.29 2.47 20.84
CA THR A 611 -17.13 3.76 20.16
C THR A 611 -17.08 4.88 21.19
N LEU A 612 -16.08 5.76 21.11
CA LEU A 612 -16.04 7.01 21.88
C LEU A 612 -16.80 8.10 21.12
N LEU A 613 -17.67 8.85 21.81
CA LEU A 613 -18.51 9.90 21.24
C LEU A 613 -18.27 11.22 21.98
N ALA A 614 -17.83 12.25 21.26
CA ALA A 614 -17.71 13.62 21.77
C ALA A 614 -18.70 14.53 21.04
N ARG A 615 -19.68 15.09 21.76
CA ARG A 615 -20.78 15.86 21.17
C ARG A 615 -20.64 17.35 21.43
N LYS A 616 -20.90 18.18 20.43
CA LYS A 616 -21.02 19.64 20.55
C LYS A 616 -22.39 20.07 20.04
N SER A 617 -23.26 20.52 20.94
CA SER A 617 -24.64 20.94 20.61
C SER A 617 -24.77 22.46 20.54
N GLY A 618 -25.71 22.93 19.71
CA GLY A 618 -26.06 24.35 19.60
C GLY A 618 -24.96 25.19 18.96
N ALA A 619 -24.25 24.65 17.97
CA ALA A 619 -23.14 25.34 17.33
C ALA A 619 -23.36 25.44 15.81
N ASN A 620 -23.21 26.64 15.24
CA ASN A 620 -23.09 26.83 13.80
C ASN A 620 -21.62 26.79 13.34
N THR A 621 -20.68 27.01 14.26
CA THR A 621 -19.24 26.92 14.06
C THR A 621 -18.58 26.25 15.27
N THR A 622 -17.65 25.35 15.03
CA THR A 622 -16.82 24.75 16.10
C THR A 622 -15.56 24.13 15.50
N GLN A 623 -14.56 23.91 16.35
CA GLN A 623 -13.37 23.10 16.01
C GLN A 623 -13.33 21.94 17.00
N PHE A 624 -13.23 20.71 16.50
CA PHE A 624 -12.72 19.61 17.31
C PHE A 624 -11.20 19.52 17.15
N LEU A 625 -10.52 19.14 18.23
CA LEU A 625 -9.10 18.79 18.21
C LEU A 625 -8.93 17.47 18.95
N ALA A 626 -8.38 16.47 18.26
CA ALA A 626 -8.14 15.14 18.79
C ALA A 626 -6.67 14.73 18.62
N ALA A 627 -6.12 14.03 19.61
CA ALA A 627 -4.85 13.33 19.52
C ALA A 627 -5.12 11.82 19.48
N LEU A 628 -4.59 11.13 18.46
CA LEU A 628 -4.61 9.66 18.36
C LEU A 628 -3.19 9.14 18.52
N TYR A 629 -2.93 8.46 19.64
CA TYR A 629 -1.59 8.08 20.04
C TYR A 629 -1.47 6.56 20.22
N PRO A 630 -0.87 5.85 19.25
CA PRO A 630 -0.59 4.43 19.40
C PRO A 630 0.70 4.20 20.21
N TYR A 631 0.68 3.27 21.17
CA TYR A 631 1.86 2.91 21.98
C TYR A 631 1.81 1.45 22.45
N THR A 632 2.96 0.92 22.87
CA THR A 632 3.07 -0.47 23.36
C THR A 632 3.46 -0.56 24.84
N THR A 633 4.24 0.39 25.35
CA THR A 633 4.76 0.35 26.73
C THR A 633 4.31 1.54 27.57
N THR A 634 4.54 2.77 27.09
CA THR A 634 4.37 3.99 27.89
C THR A 634 3.29 4.86 27.27
N ALA A 635 2.20 5.06 28.02
CA ALA A 635 1.14 5.95 27.62
C ALA A 635 1.62 7.42 27.60
N PRO A 636 1.23 8.23 26.60
CA PRO A 636 1.41 9.68 26.66
C PRO A 636 0.54 10.29 27.77
N ARG A 637 0.98 11.42 28.32
CA ARG A 637 0.10 12.28 29.11
C ARG A 637 -0.51 13.32 28.18
N ILE A 638 -1.83 13.42 28.15
CA ILE A 638 -2.54 14.40 27.34
C ILE A 638 -3.45 15.23 28.26
N SER A 639 -3.48 16.54 28.05
CA SER A 639 -4.33 17.45 28.82
C SER A 639 -4.99 18.49 27.90
N THR A 640 -6.16 18.96 28.30
CA THR A 640 -6.95 19.91 27.51
C THR A 640 -6.80 21.33 28.04
N THR A 641 -6.67 22.28 27.12
CA THR A 641 -6.86 23.71 27.37
C THR A 641 -7.87 24.22 26.35
N SER A 642 -9.13 24.35 26.75
CA SER A 642 -10.21 24.81 25.87
C SER A 642 -10.82 26.12 26.38
N THR A 643 -11.08 27.04 25.45
CA THR A 643 -11.78 28.31 25.66
C THR A 643 -12.96 28.38 24.69
N ALA A 644 -13.85 29.37 24.82
CA ALA A 644 -14.99 29.53 23.92
C ALA A 644 -14.62 29.52 22.42
N THR A 645 -13.41 29.98 22.07
CA THR A 645 -12.94 30.11 20.68
C THR A 645 -11.79 29.18 20.31
N THR A 646 -11.22 28.43 21.28
CA THR A 646 -10.03 27.60 21.08
C THR A 646 -10.21 26.19 21.63
N ALA A 647 -9.86 25.19 20.84
CA ALA A 647 -9.69 23.80 21.26
C ALA A 647 -8.20 23.49 21.36
N GLY A 648 -7.66 23.23 22.55
CA GLY A 648 -6.23 23.04 22.76
C GLY A 648 -5.89 21.76 23.51
N LEU A 649 -4.76 21.14 23.14
CA LEU A 649 -4.19 19.94 23.76
C LEU A 649 -2.70 20.15 24.07
N VAL A 650 -2.24 19.55 25.16
CA VAL A 650 -0.81 19.36 25.44
C VAL A 650 -0.52 17.87 25.55
N THR A 651 0.43 17.37 24.75
CA THR A 651 0.87 15.98 24.75
C THR A 651 2.31 15.89 25.28
N GLN A 652 2.56 14.98 26.23
CA GLN A 652 3.87 14.76 26.83
C GLN A 652 4.32 13.31 26.68
N SER A 653 5.37 13.09 25.87
CA SER A 653 5.99 11.78 25.62
C SER A 653 7.40 11.98 25.02
N GLY A 654 8.37 12.33 25.87
CA GLY A 654 9.74 12.72 25.44
C GLY A 654 9.84 14.12 24.83
N PHE A 655 8.74 14.63 24.29
CA PHE A 655 8.53 16.03 23.90
C PHE A 655 7.37 16.62 24.71
N THR A 656 7.32 17.94 24.79
CA THR A 656 6.09 18.64 25.20
C THR A 656 5.53 19.36 23.99
N ASP A 657 4.45 18.81 23.45
CA ASP A 657 3.78 19.32 22.26
C ASP A 657 2.52 20.07 22.66
N VAL A 658 2.40 21.32 22.21
CA VAL A 658 1.22 22.16 22.40
C VAL A 658 0.54 22.35 21.07
N ALA A 659 -0.72 21.93 20.96
CA ALA A 659 -1.52 22.08 19.76
C ALA A 659 -2.82 22.81 20.07
N PHE A 660 -3.26 23.72 19.21
CA PHE A 660 -4.58 24.33 19.34
C PHE A 660 -5.18 24.76 18.01
N ALA A 661 -6.49 24.53 17.89
CA ALA A 661 -7.31 24.93 16.76
C ALA A 661 -8.28 26.04 17.18
N GLN A 662 -8.55 26.98 16.28
CA GLN A 662 -9.41 28.14 16.54
C GLN A 662 -10.20 28.53 15.29
N ALA A 663 -11.33 29.22 15.51
CA ALA A 663 -12.26 29.59 14.43
C ALA A 663 -11.85 30.87 13.69
N ASP A 664 -11.25 31.82 14.41
CA ASP A 664 -10.71 33.04 13.84
C ASP A 664 -9.19 33.00 13.77
N THR A 665 -8.65 34.10 13.30
CA THR A 665 -7.24 34.25 13.01
C THR A 665 -6.59 35.30 13.88
N VAL A 666 -7.15 35.51 15.07
CA VAL A 666 -6.61 36.42 16.08
C VAL A 666 -5.47 35.73 16.83
N LEU A 667 -4.48 36.50 17.25
CA LEU A 667 -3.38 35.99 18.07
C LEU A 667 -3.93 35.54 19.42
N THR A 668 -3.98 34.22 19.63
CA THR A 668 -4.51 33.61 20.85
C THR A 668 -3.41 32.93 21.64
N SER A 669 -3.40 33.12 22.96
CA SER A 669 -2.47 32.49 23.89
C SER A 669 -3.03 31.17 24.44
N THR A 670 -2.19 30.14 24.49
CA THR A 670 -2.47 28.85 25.12
C THR A 670 -1.33 28.43 26.06
N THR A 671 -1.56 27.38 26.86
CA THR A 671 -0.71 26.67 27.85
C THR A 671 -0.46 27.27 29.25
N SER A 672 -0.53 26.36 30.24
CA SER A 672 0.06 26.39 31.60
C SER A 672 1.15 25.30 31.83
N ALA A 673 1.47 24.50 30.80
CA ALA A 673 2.36 23.32 30.89
C ALA A 673 3.79 23.56 30.38
N LEU A 674 4.01 24.65 29.64
CA LEU A 674 5.33 25.18 29.31
C LEU A 674 5.68 26.37 30.22
N PRO A 675 6.98 26.70 30.40
CA PRO A 675 7.42 27.87 31.15
C PRO A 675 6.80 29.19 30.68
N GLU A 676 6.58 29.33 29.37
CA GLU A 676 5.96 30.49 28.73
C GLU A 676 4.73 30.08 27.92
N SER A 677 3.83 31.03 27.68
CA SER A 677 2.65 30.77 26.86
C SER A 677 2.99 30.70 25.38
N VAL A 678 2.25 29.88 24.63
CA VAL A 678 2.37 29.84 23.15
C VAL A 678 1.24 30.68 22.58
N GLN A 679 1.58 31.68 21.77
CA GLN A 679 0.59 32.57 21.14
C GLN A 679 0.66 32.44 19.64
N ALA A 680 -0.45 32.22 18.96
CA ALA A 680 -0.45 32.14 17.50
C ALA A 680 -1.77 32.59 16.87
N ASP A 681 -1.70 33.04 15.63
CA ASP A 681 -2.85 33.56 14.87
C ASP A 681 -3.37 32.57 13.80
N GLY A 682 -2.77 31.39 13.67
CA GLY A 682 -3.17 30.37 12.69
C GLY A 682 -4.48 29.69 13.05
N LEU A 683 -5.09 29.01 12.06
CA LEU A 683 -6.31 28.23 12.29
C LEU A 683 -6.03 26.93 13.06
N VAL A 684 -4.85 26.36 12.83
CA VAL A 684 -4.28 25.23 13.58
C VAL A 684 -2.83 25.57 13.87
N ASN A 685 -2.45 25.40 15.13
CA ASN A 685 -1.17 25.82 15.65
C ASN A 685 -0.55 24.65 16.40
N PHE A 686 0.75 24.47 16.24
CA PHE A 686 1.53 23.44 16.89
C PHE A 686 2.90 24.00 17.25
N TYR A 687 3.32 23.78 18.49
CA TYR A 687 4.64 24.15 18.99
C TYR A 687 5.17 23.04 19.88
N SER A 688 6.42 22.65 19.68
CA SER A 688 7.04 21.53 20.36
C SER A 688 8.41 21.92 20.92
N VAL A 689 8.66 21.49 22.15
CA VAL A 689 9.98 21.51 22.77
C VAL A 689 10.44 20.09 23.09
N ASP A 690 11.74 19.86 22.99
CA ASP A 690 12.37 18.60 23.39
C ASP A 690 12.44 18.45 24.92
N ALA A 691 12.93 17.31 25.40
CA ALA A 691 13.08 17.02 26.83
C ALA A 691 14.00 18.01 27.58
N THR A 692 14.83 18.79 26.89
CA THR A 692 15.70 19.83 27.47
C THR A 692 15.03 21.21 27.50
N GLY A 693 13.82 21.33 26.94
CA GLY A 693 13.12 22.60 26.74
C GLY A 693 13.56 23.36 25.49
N GLY A 694 14.39 22.76 24.64
CA GLY A 694 14.85 23.36 23.38
C GLY A 694 13.78 23.29 22.30
N PHE A 695 13.75 24.27 21.40
CA PHE A 695 12.87 24.25 20.23
C PHE A 695 13.07 22.98 19.39
N ALA A 696 11.98 22.25 19.17
CA ALA A 696 11.97 21.04 18.33
C ALA A 696 11.28 21.30 16.99
N GLN A 697 10.03 21.78 17.02
CA GLN A 697 9.18 21.85 15.84
C GLN A 697 8.03 22.85 16.03
N LEU A 698 7.56 23.45 14.93
CA LEU A 698 6.31 24.18 14.88
C LEU A 698 5.54 23.92 13.58
N PHE A 699 4.24 24.15 13.65
CA PHE A 699 3.36 24.26 12.50
C PHE A 699 2.33 25.36 12.74
N LEU A 700 2.02 26.11 11.69
CA LEU A 700 1.12 27.26 11.71
C LEU A 700 0.28 27.24 10.44
N GLN A 701 -1.01 26.92 10.53
CA GLN A 701 -1.91 26.87 9.37
C GLN A 701 -2.47 28.25 9.03
N GLU A 702 -2.24 28.69 7.79
CA GLU A 702 -2.68 29.99 7.27
C GLU A 702 -2.32 31.20 8.15
N GLY A 703 -1.39 31.09 9.10
CA GLY A 703 -1.06 32.14 10.06
C GLY A 703 0.01 33.11 9.58
N THR A 704 0.26 34.14 10.37
CA THR A 704 1.38 35.07 10.23
C THR A 704 2.35 35.00 11.38
N THR A 705 1.93 34.66 12.60
CA THR A 705 2.76 34.87 13.79
C THR A 705 2.59 33.73 14.78
N LEU A 706 3.70 33.24 15.32
CA LEU A 706 3.73 32.40 16.52
C LEU A 706 4.81 32.91 17.47
N LEU A 707 4.41 33.16 18.72
CA LEU A 707 5.23 33.64 19.82
C LEU A 707 5.36 32.55 20.90
N TYR A 708 6.49 32.53 21.59
CA TYR A 708 6.70 31.81 22.83
C TYR A 708 7.09 32.82 23.92
N GLY A 709 6.19 33.07 24.85
CA GLY A 709 6.25 34.25 25.72
C GLY A 709 6.21 35.53 24.87
N ALA A 710 7.20 36.40 25.06
CA ALA A 710 7.38 37.60 24.23
C ALA A 710 8.25 37.38 22.98
N ALA A 711 8.85 36.18 22.82
CA ALA A 711 9.79 35.92 21.73
C ALA A 711 9.07 35.49 20.45
N THR A 712 9.38 36.15 19.34
CA THR A 712 8.89 35.75 18.01
C THR A 712 9.57 34.47 17.55
N VAL A 713 8.84 33.35 17.50
CA VAL A 713 9.37 32.09 16.97
C VAL A 713 9.33 32.11 15.45
N VAL A 714 8.18 32.50 14.88
CA VAL A 714 8.01 32.75 13.45
C VAL A 714 7.13 33.98 13.23
N GLN A 715 7.49 34.78 12.23
CA GLN A 715 6.65 35.82 11.67
C GLN A 715 6.71 35.76 10.14
N ALA A 716 5.57 35.85 9.47
CA ALA A 716 5.45 35.82 8.03
C ALA A 716 4.90 37.16 7.52
N SER A 717 5.41 37.63 6.38
CA SER A 717 4.93 38.88 5.75
C SER A 717 3.48 38.81 5.27
N ARG A 718 2.94 37.60 5.10
CA ARG A 718 1.54 37.34 4.80
C ARG A 718 1.14 35.95 5.29
N ARG A 719 -0.18 35.74 5.41
CA ARG A 719 -0.77 34.46 5.79
C ARG A 719 -0.32 33.32 4.91
N ALA A 720 0.22 32.27 5.52
CA ALA A 720 0.65 31.05 4.86
C ALA A 720 0.58 29.87 5.83
N THR A 721 0.49 28.66 5.30
CA THR A 721 0.73 27.45 6.09
C THR A 721 2.23 27.22 6.16
N ILE A 722 2.76 27.18 7.38
CA ILE A 722 4.19 27.16 7.67
C ILE A 722 4.51 25.95 8.54
N SER A 723 5.59 25.26 8.21
CA SER A 723 6.23 24.28 9.09
C SER A 723 7.70 24.65 9.25
N TRP A 724 8.23 24.46 10.46
CA TRP A 724 9.64 24.69 10.77
C TRP A 724 10.08 23.71 11.84
N GLU A 725 11.16 22.99 11.60
CA GLU A 725 11.59 21.87 12.45
C GLU A 725 13.10 21.74 12.51
N LYS A 726 13.59 21.32 13.68
CA LYS A 726 14.99 20.99 13.91
C LYS A 726 15.20 19.49 13.64
N THR A 727 15.91 19.18 12.55
CA THR A 727 16.14 17.80 12.09
C THR A 727 17.49 17.23 12.55
N GLY A 728 18.35 18.07 13.13
CA GLY A 728 19.61 17.66 13.74
C GLY A 728 20.22 18.79 14.57
N LEU A 729 21.45 18.60 15.06
CA LEU A 729 22.11 19.58 15.93
C LEU A 729 22.29 20.96 15.27
N ALA A 730 22.56 20.98 13.96
CA ALA A 730 22.79 22.19 13.16
C ALA A 730 21.96 22.20 11.87
N ARG A 731 20.87 21.42 11.82
CA ARG A 731 20.03 21.26 10.61
C ARG A 731 18.58 21.54 10.92
N TYR A 732 17.95 22.28 10.03
CA TYR A 732 16.54 22.62 10.10
C TYR A 732 15.89 22.43 8.73
N GLN A 733 14.61 22.10 8.76
CA GLN A 733 13.77 22.04 7.56
C GLN A 733 12.56 22.96 7.77
N GLY A 734 12.16 23.66 6.72
CA GLY A 734 10.94 24.44 6.69
C GLY A 734 10.11 24.21 5.44
N TYR A 735 8.88 24.69 5.51
CA TYR A 735 7.93 24.74 4.42
C TYR A 735 7.08 26.00 4.54
N ALA A 736 6.74 26.60 3.40
CA ALA A 736 5.65 27.57 3.29
C ALA A 736 4.75 27.21 2.11
N SER A 737 3.44 27.34 2.28
CA SER A 737 2.45 26.95 1.26
C SER A 737 2.28 27.95 0.11
N LYS A 738 2.89 29.13 0.19
CA LYS A 738 2.77 30.19 -0.81
C LYS A 738 3.91 31.22 -0.65
N PRO A 739 4.11 32.13 -1.63
CA PRO A 739 5.15 33.15 -1.55
C PRO A 739 5.00 33.98 -0.27
N THR A 740 6.08 34.14 0.49
CA THR A 740 6.10 34.87 1.77
C THR A 740 7.53 35.13 2.22
N THR A 741 7.73 36.08 3.13
CA THR A 741 9.00 36.25 3.84
C THR A 741 8.82 35.78 5.26
N LEU A 742 9.59 34.78 5.67
CA LEU A 742 9.60 34.21 7.01
C LEU A 742 10.74 34.81 7.83
N LEU A 743 10.43 35.31 9.02
CA LEU A 743 11.37 35.66 10.07
C LEU A 743 11.33 34.56 11.13
N LEU A 744 12.42 33.79 11.24
CA LEU A 744 12.53 32.58 12.06
C LEU A 744 13.55 32.79 13.17
N THR A 745 13.21 32.42 14.41
CA THR A 745 14.22 32.38 15.49
C THR A 745 15.23 31.26 15.21
N LEU A 746 16.51 31.63 15.17
CA LEU A 746 17.62 30.73 14.89
C LEU A 746 18.84 31.18 15.71
N ALA A 747 19.23 30.37 16.70
CA ALA A 747 20.26 30.72 17.67
C ALA A 747 21.65 30.97 17.06
N GLN A 748 21.93 30.39 15.88
CA GLN A 748 23.23 30.49 15.22
C GLN A 748 23.06 31.00 13.79
N SER A 749 24.06 31.75 13.29
CA SER A 749 24.06 32.21 11.90
C SER A 749 23.96 31.03 10.92
N PRO A 750 23.10 31.12 9.90
CA PRO A 750 23.03 30.10 8.86
C PRO A 750 24.27 30.17 7.99
N ARG A 751 24.79 28.99 7.64
CA ARG A 751 25.80 28.77 6.61
C ARG A 751 25.16 28.66 5.24
N THR A 752 24.07 27.89 5.15
CA THR A 752 23.29 27.72 3.92
C THR A 752 21.81 27.81 4.22
N VAL A 753 21.07 28.34 3.24
CA VAL A 753 19.61 28.30 3.16
C VAL A 753 19.28 27.91 1.73
N GLU A 754 18.73 26.72 1.54
CA GLU A 754 18.55 26.11 0.21
C GLU A 754 17.13 25.57 0.05
N GLY A 755 16.53 25.81 -1.12
CA GLY A 755 15.22 25.30 -1.52
C GLY A 755 14.79 25.94 -2.82
N GLU A 756 13.98 25.26 -3.64
CA GLU A 756 13.58 25.77 -4.96
C GLU A 756 12.83 27.10 -4.90
N GLY A 757 12.17 27.39 -3.78
CA GLY A 757 11.48 28.67 -3.58
C GLY A 757 12.35 29.77 -2.96
N VAL A 758 13.57 29.52 -2.51
CA VAL A 758 14.39 30.51 -1.77
C VAL A 758 14.94 31.56 -2.73
N GLU A 759 14.51 32.82 -2.59
CA GLU A 759 15.02 33.95 -3.38
C GLU A 759 16.21 34.63 -2.69
N GLN A 760 16.06 34.88 -1.39
CA GLN A 760 17.06 35.57 -0.58
C GLN A 760 16.89 35.19 0.89
N PHE A 761 17.97 35.30 1.66
CA PHE A 761 17.91 35.21 3.11
C PHE A 761 18.86 36.24 3.74
N ALA A 762 18.54 36.64 4.97
CA ALA A 762 19.37 37.51 5.78
C ALA A 762 19.32 37.06 7.24
N TYR A 763 20.43 37.17 7.98
CA TYR A 763 20.48 36.83 9.39
C TYR A 763 20.87 38.03 10.24
N ASN A 764 20.09 38.31 11.28
CA ASN A 764 20.39 39.33 12.28
C ASN A 764 21.01 38.65 13.51
N THR A 765 22.30 38.91 13.72
CA THR A 765 23.07 38.35 14.84
C THR A 765 22.67 38.90 16.20
N THR A 766 22.08 40.10 16.25
CA THR A 766 21.64 40.74 17.48
C THR A 766 20.29 40.19 17.94
N SER A 767 19.33 40.00 17.02
CA SER A 767 18.02 39.44 17.34
C SER A 767 17.93 37.93 17.21
N HIS A 768 18.99 37.27 16.73
CA HIS A 768 19.03 35.84 16.40
C HIS A 768 17.88 35.40 15.46
N GLN A 769 17.60 36.22 14.46
CA GLN A 769 16.51 35.97 13.50
C GLN A 769 17.03 35.77 12.09
N LEU A 770 16.52 34.74 11.43
CA LEU A 770 16.72 34.45 10.02
C LEU A 770 15.50 34.90 9.22
N SER A 771 15.69 35.84 8.30
CA SER A 771 14.72 36.20 7.27
C SER A 771 14.94 35.32 6.03
N VAL A 772 13.91 34.65 5.51
CA VAL A 772 13.93 33.87 4.27
C VAL A 772 12.77 34.31 3.40
N THR A 773 13.05 34.83 2.21
CA THR A 773 12.02 35.15 1.21
C THR A 773 11.83 33.97 0.26
N LEU A 774 10.57 33.54 0.15
CA LEU A 774 10.14 32.43 -0.71
C LEU A 774 9.27 32.95 -1.86
N SER A 775 9.59 32.57 -3.09
CA SER A 775 8.90 32.96 -4.34
C SER A 775 7.66 32.13 -4.65
N GLN A 776 7.52 30.97 -4.01
CA GLN A 776 6.50 29.97 -4.29
C GLN A 776 6.32 29.03 -3.10
N ALA A 777 5.31 28.15 -3.16
CA ALA A 777 5.17 27.06 -2.22
C ALA A 777 6.41 26.16 -2.29
N SER A 778 7.15 25.99 -1.20
CA SER A 778 8.40 25.23 -1.23
C SER A 778 8.84 24.77 0.14
N THR A 779 9.52 23.63 0.17
CA THR A 779 10.37 23.22 1.29
C THR A 779 11.74 23.87 1.17
N PHE A 780 12.34 24.25 2.29
CA PHE A 780 13.70 24.77 2.35
C PHE A 780 14.47 24.18 3.54
N SER A 781 15.78 24.13 3.44
CA SER A 781 16.68 23.61 4.47
C SER A 781 17.64 24.70 4.94
N VAL A 782 18.02 24.64 6.22
CA VAL A 782 18.99 25.56 6.81
C VAL A 782 20.04 24.79 7.58
N VAL A 783 21.30 25.14 7.39
CA VAL A 783 22.45 24.59 8.13
C VAL A 783 23.16 25.72 8.88
N THR A 784 23.52 25.54 10.16
CA THR A 784 24.20 26.58 10.98
C THR A 784 25.68 26.25 11.27
N GLY A 785 26.52 27.26 11.58
CA GLY A 785 27.90 27.10 12.10
C GLY A 785 29.08 27.65 11.25
N ALA A 786 30.24 27.92 11.89
CA ALA A 786 31.49 28.45 11.29
C ALA A 786 32.33 27.36 10.57
N SER A 787 33.12 27.77 9.58
CA SER A 787 33.64 26.94 8.47
C SER A 787 34.60 25.80 8.80
N GLN A 788 34.61 24.80 7.91
CA GLN A 788 35.85 24.39 7.25
C GLN A 788 35.78 24.98 5.82
N PRO A 789 36.86 25.59 5.27
CA PRO A 789 36.88 26.23 3.95
C PRO A 789 36.55 25.22 2.83
N LEU A 790 35.98 25.69 1.71
CA LEU A 790 35.63 24.91 0.52
C LEU A 790 36.81 24.86 -0.46
N PRO A 791 37.41 23.69 -0.70
CA PRO A 791 38.51 23.53 -1.65
C PRO A 791 38.04 22.66 -2.83
N VAL A 792 38.43 23.00 -4.06
CA VAL A 792 37.84 22.53 -5.36
C VAL A 792 36.32 22.33 -5.31
N THR A 793 35.59 23.07 -6.13
CA THR A 793 34.16 22.81 -6.29
C THR A 793 33.95 21.53 -7.10
N LEU A 794 34.02 20.40 -6.40
CA LEU A 794 33.68 19.08 -6.89
C LEU A 794 32.18 19.06 -7.14
N THR A 795 31.76 19.03 -8.40
CA THR A 795 30.34 18.97 -8.75
C THR A 795 29.80 17.55 -8.66
N ARG A 796 30.69 16.56 -8.78
CA ARG A 796 30.32 15.15 -8.75
C ARG A 796 31.52 14.29 -8.36
N PHE A 797 31.29 13.32 -7.50
CA PHE A 797 32.17 12.16 -7.33
C PHE A 797 31.30 10.93 -7.11
N VAL A 798 31.50 9.92 -7.94
CA VAL A 798 30.74 8.68 -7.94
C VAL A 798 31.73 7.54 -7.99
N ALA A 799 31.51 6.53 -7.15
CA ALA A 799 32.16 5.24 -7.22
C ALA A 799 31.04 4.20 -7.38
N GLN A 800 31.14 3.35 -8.40
CA GLN A 800 30.12 2.35 -8.70
C GLN A 800 30.76 0.99 -8.96
N ARG A 801 30.32 0.00 -8.19
CA ARG A 801 30.70 -1.41 -8.41
C ARG A 801 30.12 -1.90 -9.73
N GLN A 802 30.98 -2.48 -10.56
CA GLN A 802 30.64 -3.08 -11.84
C GLN A 802 30.23 -4.55 -11.64
N PRO A 803 29.49 -5.16 -12.58
CA PRO A 803 29.10 -6.58 -12.49
C PRO A 803 30.28 -7.54 -12.33
N THR A 804 31.47 -7.15 -12.78
CA THR A 804 32.72 -7.92 -12.64
C THR A 804 33.34 -7.86 -11.24
N GLY A 805 32.78 -7.06 -10.33
CA GLY A 805 33.30 -6.85 -8.96
C GLY A 805 34.19 -5.61 -8.80
N ASN A 806 34.77 -5.09 -9.90
CA ASN A 806 35.61 -3.89 -9.92
C ASN A 806 34.81 -2.63 -9.55
N VAL A 807 35.48 -1.55 -9.12
CA VAL A 807 34.80 -0.29 -8.83
C VAL A 807 35.28 0.80 -9.78
N GLN A 808 34.35 1.37 -10.54
CA GLN A 808 34.61 2.52 -11.40
C GLN A 808 34.38 3.80 -10.62
N LEU A 809 35.40 4.64 -10.52
CA LEU A 809 35.33 5.99 -9.96
C LEU A 809 35.31 7.02 -11.09
N THR A 810 34.44 8.01 -10.97
CA THR A 810 34.39 9.19 -11.85
C THR A 810 34.14 10.44 -11.02
N TRP A 811 34.83 11.53 -11.34
CA TRP A 811 34.57 12.84 -10.72
C TRP A 811 34.67 13.97 -11.72
N ARG A 812 34.00 15.07 -11.37
CA ARG A 812 34.01 16.31 -12.13
C ARG A 812 34.26 17.50 -11.21
N THR A 813 35.17 18.36 -11.62
CA THR A 813 35.41 19.68 -11.00
C THR A 813 34.63 20.74 -11.80
N ALA A 814 34.00 21.72 -11.15
CA ALA A 814 33.49 22.92 -11.84
C ALA A 814 34.63 23.87 -12.17
N SER A 815 35.56 24.00 -11.24
CA SER A 815 36.79 24.77 -11.34
C SER A 815 37.84 24.15 -10.41
N GLU A 816 39.10 24.42 -10.69
CA GLU A 816 40.24 24.06 -9.86
C GLU A 816 41.06 25.32 -9.59
N HIS A 817 41.61 25.45 -8.39
CA HIS A 817 42.46 26.58 -8.05
C HIS A 817 43.73 26.04 -7.40
N SER A 818 44.86 26.22 -8.07
CA SER A 818 46.17 25.72 -7.64
C SER A 818 46.20 24.22 -7.30
N ASN A 819 45.32 23.41 -7.91
CA ASN A 819 45.23 21.98 -7.63
C ASN A 819 46.43 21.22 -8.21
N SER A 820 47.18 20.54 -7.35
CA SER A 820 48.33 19.70 -7.74
C SER A 820 47.86 18.33 -8.21
N ARG A 821 47.06 17.63 -7.39
CA ARG A 821 46.61 16.25 -7.67
C ARG A 821 45.43 15.81 -6.80
N PHE A 822 44.74 14.76 -7.26
CA PHE A 822 43.77 13.99 -6.49
C PHE A 822 44.35 12.63 -6.14
N HIS A 823 44.54 12.36 -4.85
CA HIS A 823 44.80 11.02 -4.34
C HIS A 823 43.47 10.28 -4.22
N VAL A 824 43.28 9.23 -5.01
CA VAL A 824 42.11 8.34 -4.92
C VAL A 824 42.34 7.42 -3.74
N GLN A 825 41.51 7.53 -2.70
CA GLN A 825 41.67 6.75 -1.48
C GLN A 825 40.53 5.76 -1.30
N ARG A 826 40.88 4.58 -0.79
CA ARG A 826 39.94 3.51 -0.43
C ARG A 826 40.10 3.13 1.02
N GLN A 827 38.98 2.95 1.71
CA GLN A 827 38.89 2.33 3.02
C GLN A 827 38.06 1.04 2.90
N VAL A 828 38.48 0.01 3.62
CA VAL A 828 37.79 -1.28 3.74
C VAL A 828 37.33 -1.40 5.20
N GLY A 829 36.02 -1.47 5.46
CA GLY A 829 35.50 -1.55 6.83
C GLY A 829 35.90 -0.35 7.70
N ALA A 830 36.44 -0.61 8.90
CA ALA A 830 36.88 0.41 9.87
C ALA A 830 38.36 0.80 9.75
N GLU A 831 39.07 0.34 8.71
CA GLU A 831 40.48 0.68 8.49
C GLU A 831 40.67 2.14 8.06
N SER A 832 41.87 2.67 8.21
CA SER A 832 42.21 4.00 7.66
C SER A 832 42.22 4.00 6.13
N PHE A 833 41.74 5.09 5.52
CA PHE A 833 41.85 5.32 4.07
C PHE A 833 43.30 5.17 3.59
N ARG A 834 43.53 4.31 2.59
CA ARG A 834 44.82 4.18 1.89
C ARG A 834 44.71 4.76 0.48
N THR A 835 45.76 5.44 0.03
CA THR A 835 45.84 5.92 -1.35
C THR A 835 46.04 4.73 -2.30
N LEU A 836 45.18 4.65 -3.31
CA LEU A 836 45.29 3.69 -4.42
C LEU A 836 46.16 4.26 -5.53
N ASP A 837 45.95 5.53 -5.88
CA ASP A 837 46.68 6.23 -6.94
C ASP A 837 46.58 7.75 -6.76
N ALA A 838 47.41 8.53 -7.45
CA ALA A 838 47.41 9.99 -7.46
C ALA A 838 47.30 10.53 -8.89
N ILE A 839 46.17 11.17 -9.20
CA ILE A 839 45.85 11.70 -10.52
C ILE A 839 46.14 13.20 -10.56
N THR A 840 47.05 13.63 -11.43
CA THR A 840 47.45 15.03 -11.58
C THR A 840 46.24 15.93 -11.92
N GLY A 841 46.09 17.02 -11.18
CA GLY A 841 45.06 18.04 -11.42
C GLY A 841 45.41 18.97 -12.58
N ARG A 842 44.55 19.95 -12.86
CA ARG A 842 44.76 20.97 -13.91
C ARG A 842 45.32 22.30 -13.37
N GLY A 843 45.81 22.34 -12.13
CA GLY A 843 46.30 23.57 -11.52
C GLY A 843 45.16 24.55 -11.25
N THR A 844 45.21 25.73 -11.88
CA THR A 844 44.13 26.72 -11.83
C THR A 844 43.35 26.70 -13.14
N THR A 845 42.10 26.27 -13.09
CA THR A 845 41.18 26.32 -14.22
C THR A 845 39.77 26.72 -13.80
N THR A 846 39.12 27.55 -14.60
CA THR A 846 37.71 27.91 -14.43
C THR A 846 36.78 27.05 -15.29
N THR A 847 37.33 26.12 -16.08
CA THR A 847 36.55 25.20 -16.91
C THR A 847 36.39 23.86 -16.21
N ALA A 848 35.19 23.30 -16.29
CA ALA A 848 34.91 22.01 -15.70
C ALA A 848 35.76 20.89 -16.32
N THR A 849 36.30 20.01 -15.49
CA THR A 849 37.18 18.91 -15.91
C THR A 849 36.65 17.57 -15.39
N ASP A 850 36.59 16.56 -16.27
CA ASP A 850 36.19 15.20 -15.92
C ASP A 850 37.40 14.29 -15.73
N TYR A 851 37.30 13.39 -14.76
CA TYR A 851 38.31 12.41 -14.42
C TYR A 851 37.68 11.04 -14.17
N SER A 852 38.46 9.98 -14.37
CA SER A 852 38.05 8.61 -14.08
C SER A 852 39.21 7.77 -13.57
N PHE A 853 38.88 6.77 -12.75
CA PHE A 853 39.83 5.80 -12.22
C PHE A 853 39.12 4.46 -12.00
N LEU A 854 39.76 3.34 -12.34
CA LEU A 854 39.21 2.00 -12.15
C LEU A 854 39.98 1.26 -11.06
N ASP A 855 39.31 0.92 -9.97
CA ASP A 855 39.84 0.01 -8.97
C ASP A 855 39.56 -1.44 -9.39
N GLY A 856 40.53 -2.04 -10.09
CA GLY A 856 40.49 -3.43 -10.55
C GLY A 856 40.76 -4.47 -9.45
N ALA A 857 41.11 -4.04 -8.23
CA ALA A 857 41.40 -4.93 -7.10
C ALA A 857 40.49 -4.61 -5.90
N ALA A 858 39.25 -4.22 -6.19
CA ALA A 858 38.24 -3.85 -5.20
C ALA A 858 37.69 -5.10 -4.48
N PRO A 859 37.83 -5.23 -3.14
CA PRO A 859 37.23 -6.33 -2.39
C PRO A 859 35.70 -6.35 -2.51
N ALA A 860 35.10 -7.52 -2.30
CA ALA A 860 33.64 -7.71 -2.36
C ALA A 860 32.89 -7.13 -1.14
N THR A 861 33.60 -6.62 -0.13
CA THR A 861 33.03 -6.02 1.09
C THR A 861 32.52 -4.59 0.86
N GLN A 862 31.93 -3.96 1.87
CA GLN A 862 31.69 -2.51 1.84
C GLN A 862 33.02 -1.79 1.64
N LEU A 863 33.04 -0.87 0.68
CA LEU A 863 34.18 -0.02 0.41
C LEU A 863 33.76 1.44 0.57
N TYR A 864 34.68 2.25 1.02
CA TYR A 864 34.51 3.69 1.09
C TYR A 864 35.57 4.32 0.22
N TYR A 865 35.17 5.19 -0.69
CA TYR A 865 36.09 5.94 -1.52
C TYR A 865 35.97 7.42 -1.21
N ARG A 866 37.11 8.11 -1.24
CA ARG A 866 37.17 9.57 -1.22
C ARG A 866 38.31 10.02 -2.10
N LEU A 867 38.23 11.26 -2.57
CA LEU A 867 39.37 11.95 -3.14
C LEU A 867 40.01 12.77 -2.03
N GLN A 868 41.33 12.67 -1.89
CA GLN A 868 42.12 13.65 -1.19
C GLN A 868 42.78 14.53 -2.24
N GLN A 869 42.27 15.73 -2.43
CA GLN A 869 42.90 16.75 -3.24
C GLN A 869 44.05 17.39 -2.47
N GLU A 870 45.12 17.69 -3.17
CA GLU A 870 46.28 18.42 -2.67
C GLU A 870 46.55 19.60 -3.60
N ASP A 871 46.61 20.81 -3.06
CA ASP A 871 46.98 22.02 -3.79
C ASP A 871 48.51 22.19 -3.87
N GLN A 872 49.00 23.07 -4.73
CA GLN A 872 50.43 23.34 -4.92
C GLN A 872 51.12 23.86 -3.65
N ASP A 873 50.37 24.46 -2.73
CA ASP A 873 50.87 24.91 -1.43
C ASP A 873 50.83 23.82 -0.34
N GLY A 874 50.39 22.60 -0.69
CA GLY A 874 50.25 21.47 0.21
C GLY A 874 48.93 21.42 0.98
N THR A 875 47.98 22.33 0.70
CA THR A 875 46.64 22.30 1.32
C THR A 875 45.90 21.03 0.92
N ILE A 876 45.38 20.31 1.91
CA ILE A 876 44.69 19.03 1.70
C ILE A 876 43.19 19.18 1.93
N THR A 877 42.44 18.59 1.00
CA THR A 877 40.98 18.63 1.00
C THR A 877 40.42 17.29 0.67
N TYR A 878 39.34 16.89 1.34
CA TYR A 878 38.66 15.64 1.05
C TYR A 878 37.31 15.87 0.38
N SER A 879 36.98 15.04 -0.61
CA SER A 879 35.61 14.93 -1.11
C SER A 879 34.69 14.36 -0.03
N SER A 880 33.38 14.39 -0.29
CA SER A 880 32.47 13.46 0.40
C SER A 880 32.93 12.01 0.18
N VAL A 881 32.71 11.18 1.19
CA VAL A 881 32.96 9.74 1.09
C VAL A 881 31.82 9.10 0.32
N VAL A 882 32.14 8.39 -0.75
CA VAL A 882 31.18 7.55 -1.48
C VAL A 882 31.31 6.12 -0.97
N ALA A 883 30.24 5.64 -0.34
CA ALA A 883 30.12 4.25 0.03
C ALA A 883 29.78 3.44 -1.23
N VAL A 884 30.53 2.37 -1.46
CA VAL A 884 30.21 1.36 -2.46
C VAL A 884 29.80 0.12 -1.70
N GLU A 885 28.53 -0.24 -1.87
CA GLU A 885 27.93 -1.41 -1.25
C GLU A 885 28.77 -2.67 -1.53
N PRO A 886 28.82 -3.62 -0.58
CA PRO A 886 29.37 -4.94 -0.82
C PRO A 886 28.69 -5.56 -2.04
N MET A 887 29.39 -6.51 -2.67
CA MET A 887 28.76 -7.39 -3.64
C MET A 887 27.84 -8.33 -2.86
N LEU A 888 26.55 -7.98 -2.76
CA LEU A 888 25.55 -8.74 -2.01
C LEU A 888 25.13 -9.99 -2.81
N ALA A 889 25.51 -11.17 -2.30
CA ALA A 889 24.62 -12.33 -2.36
C ALA A 889 23.50 -12.07 -1.32
N ASP A 890 22.22 -12.33 -1.64
CA ASP A 890 21.04 -12.01 -0.80
C ASP A 890 21.33 -12.15 0.72
N THR A 891 21.41 -11.03 1.45
CA THR A 891 21.81 -10.94 2.88
C THR A 891 20.68 -10.39 3.76
N ARG A 892 19.45 -10.85 3.58
CA ARG A 892 18.33 -10.45 4.46
C ARG A 892 18.26 -11.35 5.69
N LEU A 893 18.09 -10.72 6.86
CA LEU A 893 17.79 -11.41 8.12
C LEU A 893 16.29 -11.70 8.15
N HIS A 894 15.91 -12.98 8.11
CA HIS A 894 14.51 -13.38 8.20
C HIS A 894 14.18 -13.71 9.65
N ILE A 895 13.20 -13.00 10.23
CA ILE A 895 12.73 -13.21 11.60
C ILE A 895 11.24 -13.55 11.58
N ALA A 896 10.86 -14.66 12.21
CA ALA A 896 9.46 -15.08 12.30
C ALA A 896 9.19 -15.97 13.53
N PRO A 897 7.99 -15.94 14.12
CA PRO A 897 6.89 -15.02 13.81
C PRO A 897 7.18 -13.61 14.37
N VAL A 898 6.63 -12.57 13.75
CA VAL A 898 6.57 -11.21 14.33
C VAL A 898 5.15 -10.68 14.08
N PRO A 899 4.33 -10.41 15.12
CA PRO A 899 4.61 -10.52 16.56
C PRO A 899 4.93 -11.94 17.04
N ALA A 900 5.75 -12.04 18.08
CA ALA A 900 6.21 -13.29 18.69
C ALA A 900 5.66 -13.46 20.10
N GLN A 901 5.37 -14.70 20.50
CA GLN A 901 4.90 -15.04 21.85
C GLN A 901 6.03 -15.68 22.65
N ASP A 902 6.42 -16.91 22.28
CA ASP A 902 7.38 -17.72 23.04
C ASP A 902 8.77 -17.79 22.41
N TYR A 903 8.85 -17.67 21.09
CA TYR A 903 10.12 -17.83 20.36
C TYR A 903 10.18 -16.98 19.08
N LEU A 904 11.41 -16.73 18.62
CA LEU A 904 11.72 -16.19 17.29
C LEU A 904 12.59 -17.20 16.54
N THR A 905 12.22 -17.53 15.32
CA THR A 905 13.10 -18.18 14.35
C THR A 905 13.81 -17.11 13.55
N ILE A 906 15.13 -17.20 13.50
CA ILE A 906 16.00 -16.23 12.85
C ILE A 906 16.82 -17.01 11.82
N SER A 907 16.77 -16.60 10.56
CA SER A 907 17.54 -17.23 9.49
C SER A 907 18.29 -16.20 8.65
N TRP A 908 19.45 -16.63 8.18
CA TRP A 908 20.45 -15.83 7.50
C TRP A 908 20.95 -16.58 6.26
N ALA A 909 20.85 -15.93 5.12
CA ALA A 909 21.07 -16.53 3.81
C ALA A 909 22.56 -16.77 3.47
N ASN A 910 23.53 -16.31 4.29
CA ASN A 910 24.95 -16.56 4.08
C ASN A 910 25.51 -17.60 5.09
N PRO A 911 25.65 -18.88 4.69
CA PRO A 911 26.06 -19.97 5.58
C PRO A 911 27.57 -19.98 5.91
N ALA A 912 28.37 -19.09 5.31
CA ALA A 912 29.83 -19.12 5.46
C ALA A 912 30.36 -18.44 6.75
N GLN A 913 29.52 -17.70 7.48
CA GLN A 913 29.94 -16.93 8.65
C GLN A 913 29.08 -17.26 9.88
N LYS A 914 29.73 -17.55 11.02
CA LYS A 914 29.06 -17.55 12.33
C LYS A 914 28.79 -16.10 12.75
N VAL A 915 27.55 -15.85 13.14
CA VAL A 915 27.01 -14.54 13.50
C VAL A 915 26.29 -14.63 14.84
N ARG A 916 25.97 -13.49 15.45
CA ARG A 916 25.16 -13.42 16.67
C ARG A 916 23.99 -12.50 16.45
N VAL A 917 22.79 -12.93 16.80
CA VAL A 917 21.65 -12.02 16.88
C VAL A 917 21.53 -11.49 18.31
N ARG A 918 21.29 -10.18 18.44
CA ARG A 918 20.97 -9.51 19.70
C ARG A 918 19.56 -8.96 19.61
N LEU A 919 18.76 -9.21 20.62
CA LEU A 919 17.48 -8.55 20.83
C LEU A 919 17.70 -7.36 21.77
N LEU A 920 17.34 -6.16 21.33
CA LEU A 920 17.48 -4.91 22.07
C LEU A 920 16.11 -4.42 22.53
N ASN A 921 16.00 -3.83 23.72
CA ASN A 921 14.79 -3.11 24.13
C ASN A 921 14.73 -1.70 23.49
N ASN A 922 13.67 -0.94 23.79
CA ASN A 922 13.47 0.44 23.32
C ASN A 922 14.54 1.44 23.80
N LEU A 923 15.33 1.11 24.82
CA LEU A 923 16.49 1.88 25.29
C LEU A 923 17.80 1.46 24.62
N GLY A 924 17.76 0.52 23.66
CA GLY A 924 18.94 -0.02 22.98
C GLY A 924 19.74 -1.05 23.80
N GLN A 925 19.25 -1.46 24.97
CA GLN A 925 19.93 -2.44 25.82
C GLN A 925 19.68 -3.85 25.31
N THR A 926 20.72 -4.69 25.24
CA THR A 926 20.57 -6.10 24.86
C THR A 926 19.88 -6.89 25.96
N VAL A 927 18.69 -7.42 25.64
CA VAL A 927 17.90 -8.28 26.54
C VAL A 927 18.13 -9.76 26.27
N LEU A 928 18.53 -10.12 25.04
CA LEU A 928 18.83 -11.50 24.67
C LEU A 928 19.86 -11.53 23.54
N GLN A 929 20.70 -12.56 23.48
CA GLN A 929 21.59 -12.77 22.35
C GLN A 929 21.90 -14.25 22.13
N GLN A 930 22.09 -14.65 20.87
CA GLN A 930 22.39 -16.04 20.52
C GLN A 930 23.24 -16.12 19.25
N ALA A 931 24.27 -16.97 19.25
CA ALA A 931 25.11 -17.20 18.08
C ALA A 931 24.50 -18.28 17.17
N PHE A 932 24.61 -18.09 15.86
CA PHE A 932 24.13 -19.03 14.85
C PHE A 932 24.90 -18.88 13.54
N GLN A 933 24.71 -19.80 12.59
CA GLN A 933 25.41 -19.76 11.30
C GLN A 933 24.44 -19.63 10.12
N HIS A 934 23.36 -20.41 10.12
CA HIS A 934 22.33 -20.34 9.09
C HIS A 934 20.96 -20.00 9.66
N SER A 935 20.51 -20.72 10.68
CA SER A 935 19.28 -20.38 11.41
C SER A 935 19.39 -20.71 12.90
N THR A 936 18.50 -20.13 13.69
CA THR A 936 18.38 -20.38 15.12
C THR A 936 16.99 -20.07 15.63
N THR A 937 16.63 -20.65 16.78
CA THR A 937 15.43 -20.29 17.54
C THR A 937 15.84 -19.61 18.84
N LEU A 938 15.37 -18.39 19.07
CA LEU A 938 15.53 -17.64 20.32
C LEU A 938 14.28 -17.85 21.17
N ASN A 939 14.45 -18.35 22.39
CA ASN A 939 13.37 -18.38 23.38
C ASN A 939 13.19 -16.98 23.97
N ILE A 940 12.01 -16.40 23.85
CA ILE A 940 11.65 -15.07 24.37
C ILE A 940 10.53 -15.14 25.40
N SER A 941 10.17 -16.33 25.88
CA SER A 941 9.12 -16.58 26.89
C SER A 941 9.40 -15.95 28.26
N THR A 942 10.55 -15.32 28.46
CA THR A 942 10.89 -14.53 29.65
C THR A 942 10.86 -13.01 29.42
N LEU A 943 10.71 -12.56 28.17
CA LEU A 943 10.65 -11.13 27.84
C LEU A 943 9.24 -10.58 28.06
N SER A 944 9.14 -9.43 28.73
CA SER A 944 7.87 -8.71 28.88
C SER A 944 7.29 -8.33 27.50
N PRO A 945 5.95 -8.31 27.34
CA PRO A 945 5.34 -7.78 26.13
C PRO A 945 5.85 -6.37 25.80
N GLY A 946 6.11 -6.09 24.53
CA GLY A 946 6.69 -4.81 24.10
C GLY A 946 7.44 -4.90 22.77
N ILE A 947 8.02 -3.76 22.36
CA ILE A 947 8.82 -3.67 21.13
C ILE A 947 10.29 -3.90 21.46
N TYR A 948 10.90 -4.75 20.67
CA TYR A 948 12.32 -5.05 20.67
C TYR A 948 12.88 -4.86 19.27
N TYR A 949 14.21 -4.82 19.17
CA TYR A 949 14.93 -4.66 17.92
C TYR A 949 15.95 -5.78 17.81
N ALA A 950 15.79 -6.65 16.81
CA ALA A 950 16.75 -7.69 16.51
C ALA A 950 17.83 -7.13 15.59
N VAL A 951 19.09 -7.28 15.99
CA VAL A 951 20.25 -6.88 15.19
C VAL A 951 21.18 -8.07 15.01
N LEU A 952 21.66 -8.27 13.79
CA LEU A 952 22.72 -9.24 13.51
C LEU A 952 24.07 -8.56 13.74
N VAL A 953 24.97 -9.23 14.45
CA VAL A 953 26.34 -8.80 14.66
C VAL A 953 27.34 -9.90 14.30
N ASP A 954 28.54 -9.54 13.89
CA ASP A 954 29.66 -10.47 13.72
C ASP A 954 30.23 -10.93 15.08
N GLU A 955 31.25 -11.79 15.07
CA GLU A 955 31.91 -12.24 16.30
C GLU A 955 32.58 -11.09 17.07
N ALA A 956 33.02 -10.04 16.37
CA ALA A 956 33.62 -8.83 16.93
C ALA A 956 32.58 -7.82 17.47
N GLY A 957 31.27 -8.07 17.26
CA GLY A 957 30.18 -7.23 17.74
C GLY A 957 29.76 -6.10 16.78
N HIS A 958 30.31 -6.04 15.56
CA HIS A 958 29.87 -5.09 14.55
C HIS A 958 28.52 -5.50 13.98
N MET A 959 27.62 -4.52 13.80
CA MET A 959 26.34 -4.73 13.15
C MET A 959 26.53 -5.16 11.68
N LEU A 960 25.87 -6.25 11.30
CA LEU A 960 25.86 -6.78 9.93
C LEU A 960 24.57 -6.44 9.17
N THR A 961 23.49 -6.06 9.88
CA THR A 961 22.21 -5.67 9.30
C THR A 961 21.65 -4.43 10.00
N THR A 962 20.69 -3.75 9.38
CA THR A 962 19.79 -2.84 10.11
C THR A 962 19.01 -3.60 11.17
N SER A 963 18.54 -2.90 12.19
CA SER A 963 17.68 -3.49 13.21
C SER A 963 16.32 -3.83 12.65
N GLU A 964 15.90 -5.08 12.81
CA GLU A 964 14.55 -5.55 12.50
C GLU A 964 13.66 -5.40 13.74
N LYS A 965 12.51 -4.73 13.60
CA LYS A 965 11.58 -4.49 14.71
C LYS A 965 10.82 -5.79 15.02
N VAL A 966 10.80 -6.17 16.30
CA VAL A 966 10.15 -7.37 16.82
C VAL A 966 9.14 -6.96 17.88
N VAL A 967 7.88 -7.37 17.74
CA VAL A 967 6.87 -7.20 18.79
C VAL A 967 6.77 -8.50 19.57
N VAL A 968 6.89 -8.43 20.89
CA VAL A 968 6.54 -9.52 21.79
C VAL A 968 5.12 -9.25 22.31
N SER A 969 4.17 -10.10 21.92
CA SER A 969 2.77 -10.01 22.33
C SER A 969 2.43 -11.24 23.16
N ARG A 970 1.78 -11.07 24.32
CA ARG A 970 1.20 -12.18 25.10
C ARG A 970 -0.25 -11.90 25.40
#